data_AF-A0A4S8I5J7-F1
#
_entry.id   AF-A0A4S8I5J7-F1
#
_cell.length_a   1.000
_cell.length_b   1.000
_cell.length_c   1.000
_cell.angle_alpha   90.00
_cell.angle_beta   90.00
_cell.angle_gamma   90.00
#
_symmetry.space_group_name_H-M   'P 1'
#
loop_
_entity.id
_entity.type
_entity.pdbx_description
1 polymer ?
#
loop_
_entity_poly.entity_id
_entity_poly.type
_entity_poly.pdbx_seq_one_letter_code
_entity_poly.pdbx_strand_id
1 'polypeptide(L)'
;MIIRSPEPEVKIVVDRDPIKTSFEEWARPGHFSRTIAKGPDTTTWIWNLHADAHDFDSHTSDLEEISRKVFSAHFGQLSIIFLWLSGMYFHGARFSNYEAWLSDPTHIAPSAQVVWPIVGQEILNGDVGGGFRGIQITSGFFQIWRASGITSELQLYCTAIGALVFASLMLFAGWFHYHKAAPKLAWFQDVESMLNHHLAGLLGLGSLSWAGHQIHVSLPINQFLDAGVDPKEIPLPHEFILNRDLLAQLYPSFAEGATPFFTLNWSKYAEFLTFRGGLDPITGGLWLTDIAHHHLAIAILFLIAGHMYRTNWGIGHGIKDILEAHKGPFTGQGHKGLYEILTTSWHAQLSLNLAMLGSLTIIVAHHMYSMPPYPYLAIDYGRPQDMFSDTAIQLQPIFAQWVQNTHALAPGITAPGATASTSLTWGGGELVAVGGKVALLPIPLGTADFLVHHIHAFTIHVTVLILLKGVLFARSSRLIPDKANLGFRFPCDGPGRGGTCQVSAWDHVFLGLFWMYNAISVVIFHFSWKMQSDVWGTISDQGVVTHITGGNFAQSSITINGWLRDFLWAQASQVIQSYGSSLSAYGLFFLGAHFVWAFSLMFLFSGRGYWQELIESIVWAHNKLKVAPATQPRALSIVQGRAVGVTHYLLGGFHPQTQSLWLTDIAHHHLAIAFIFLIAGHMYRTNWGIGHGIKDILEAHKGPFTGQGHKGLYEILTTSWHAQLSLNLAMLGSLTIIVAHHMYSMPPYPYLAIDYGRPQDMFSDTAIQLQPIFAQWVQNTHALAPGITAPGATASTSLTWGGGELVAVGGKVALLPIPLGTADFLVHHIHAFTIHVTVLILLKGVLFARSSRLIPDKANLGFRFPCDGPGRGGTCQVSAWDHVFLGLFWMYNAISVVIFHFSWKMQSDVWGTISDQGVVTHITGGNFAQSSITINGWLRDFLWAQASQVIQSYGSSLSAYGLFFLGAHFVWAFSLMFLFSGRGYWQELIESIVWAHNKLKVAPATQPRALSIVQGRAVGVTHYLLGGIATTWAFFLARIIAVG
;
A
#
# COMPACT_ATOMS: atom_id res chain seq x y z
N MET A 1 6.59 -34.03 46.23
CA MET A 1 6.53 -32.57 46.43
C MET A 1 7.95 -32.04 46.44
N ILE A 2 8.39 -31.38 45.36
CA ILE A 2 9.75 -30.81 45.28
C ILE A 2 9.60 -29.31 45.48
N ILE A 3 10.14 -28.79 46.59
CA ILE A 3 10.18 -27.36 46.84
C ILE A 3 11.32 -26.80 45.99
N ARG A 4 10.98 -26.16 44.86
CA ARG A 4 11.93 -25.27 44.15
C ARG A 4 12.25 -24.08 45.07
N SER A 5 13.44 -23.51 44.93
CA SER A 5 13.81 -22.25 45.58
C SER A 5 12.83 -21.13 45.22
N PRO A 6 12.63 -20.11 46.07
CA PRO A 6 11.74 -18.99 45.76
C PRO A 6 12.10 -18.33 44.43
N GLU A 7 11.11 -18.21 43.55
CA GLU A 7 11.15 -17.30 42.40
C GLU A 7 11.12 -15.85 42.95
N PRO A 8 11.80 -14.87 42.33
CA PRO A 8 11.92 -13.53 42.89
C PRO A 8 10.55 -12.84 42.97
N GLU A 9 10.22 -12.30 44.14
CA GLU A 9 8.94 -11.59 44.36
C GLU A 9 8.79 -10.39 43.42
N VAL A 10 7.66 -10.33 42.72
CA VAL A 10 7.19 -9.18 41.92
C VAL A 10 7.20 -7.94 42.80
N LYS A 11 8.09 -6.99 42.48
CA LYS A 11 8.38 -5.78 43.26
C LYS A 11 8.61 -4.60 42.33
N ILE A 12 7.94 -3.48 42.63
CA ILE A 12 8.22 -2.19 41.98
C ILE A 12 9.54 -1.67 42.54
N VAL A 13 10.58 -1.65 41.69
CA VAL A 13 11.90 -1.10 42.05
C VAL A 13 12.23 0.05 41.10
N VAL A 14 12.46 1.23 41.67
CA VAL A 14 12.75 2.47 40.93
C VAL A 14 13.99 3.18 41.51
N ASP A 15 14.77 3.83 40.65
CA ASP A 15 15.77 4.80 41.08
C ASP A 15 15.14 6.21 41.22
N ARG A 16 15.59 6.95 42.24
CA ARG A 16 15.16 8.33 42.51
C ARG A 16 16.14 9.33 41.90
N ASP A 17 15.60 10.35 41.26
CA ASP A 17 16.34 11.43 40.60
C ASP A 17 17.54 10.98 39.71
N PRO A 18 17.45 9.91 38.90
CA PRO A 18 18.61 9.34 38.20
C PRO A 18 19.18 10.25 37.10
N ILE A 19 18.37 11.14 36.52
CA ILE A 19 18.77 12.08 35.46
C ILE A 19 18.24 13.46 35.81
N LYS A 20 19.13 14.41 36.08
CA LYS A 20 18.77 15.81 36.37
C LYS A 20 18.08 16.46 35.16
N THR A 21 16.84 16.95 35.34
CA THR A 21 16.17 17.79 34.35
C THR A 21 16.99 19.07 34.11
N SER A 22 17.46 19.29 32.88
CA SER A 22 18.29 20.45 32.49
C SER A 22 18.15 20.71 30.98
N PHE A 23 18.18 21.98 30.58
CA PHE A 23 18.23 22.37 29.16
C PHE A 23 19.65 22.33 28.55
N GLU A 24 20.67 22.01 29.34
CA GLU A 24 22.08 21.97 28.89
C GLU A 24 22.28 21.05 27.66
N GLU A 25 21.67 19.87 27.66
CA GLU A 25 21.78 18.92 26.55
C GLU A 25 20.92 19.28 25.34
N TRP A 26 19.92 20.17 25.50
CA TRP A 26 19.18 20.74 24.36
C TRP A 26 20.05 21.75 23.59
N ALA A 27 20.95 22.45 24.28
CA ALA A 27 21.99 23.28 23.66
C ALA A 27 23.13 22.46 23.01
N ARG A 28 23.10 21.12 23.12
CA ARG A 28 24.04 20.18 22.49
C ARG A 28 23.29 19.17 21.60
N PRO A 29 22.81 19.56 20.41
CA PRO A 29 22.12 18.62 19.52
C PRO A 29 23.05 17.45 19.15
N GLY A 30 22.59 16.23 19.39
CA GLY A 30 23.37 15.01 19.16
C GLY A 30 24.23 14.57 20.36
N HIS A 31 24.07 15.16 21.55
CA HIS A 31 24.73 14.71 22.80
C HIS A 31 24.64 13.20 23.03
N PHE A 32 23.52 12.59 22.63
CA PHE A 32 23.22 11.17 22.79
C PHE A 32 24.11 10.22 21.98
N SER A 33 24.92 10.72 21.03
CA SER A 33 25.84 9.89 20.25
C SER A 33 27.20 10.55 20.02
N ARG A 34 28.26 9.86 20.45
CA ARG A 34 29.65 10.34 20.44
C ARG A 34 30.21 10.64 19.03
N THR A 35 29.54 10.17 17.97
CA THR A 35 29.93 10.46 16.59
C THR A 35 29.42 11.81 16.11
N ILE A 36 28.22 12.23 16.53
CA ILE A 36 27.59 13.50 16.15
C ILE A 36 27.77 14.61 17.21
N ALA A 37 28.00 14.29 18.48
CA ALA A 37 28.26 15.29 19.54
C ALA A 37 29.45 16.25 19.27
N LYS A 38 30.26 16.00 18.23
CA LYS A 38 31.36 16.86 17.75
C LYS A 38 30.92 18.07 16.94
N GLY A 39 29.68 18.09 16.44
CA GLY A 39 29.11 19.22 15.67
C GLY A 39 29.16 19.08 14.13
N PRO A 40 28.58 20.06 13.40
CA PRO A 40 28.24 19.95 11.98
C PRO A 40 29.38 20.30 11.01
N ASP A 41 30.37 19.42 10.86
CA ASP A 41 31.41 19.55 9.81
C ASP A 41 30.83 19.49 8.39
N THR A 42 29.77 18.70 8.19
CA THR A 42 29.12 18.51 6.88
C THR A 42 27.59 18.42 7.02
N THR A 43 26.84 18.71 5.96
CA THR A 43 25.37 18.63 5.99
C THR A 43 24.83 17.22 6.26
N THR A 44 25.63 16.17 6.06
CA THR A 44 25.29 14.78 6.44
C THR A 44 25.04 14.65 7.95
N TRP A 45 25.70 15.47 8.78
CA TRP A 45 25.49 15.51 10.22
C TRP A 45 24.03 15.80 10.60
N ILE A 46 23.39 16.73 9.88
CA ILE A 46 22.00 17.14 10.12
C ILE A 46 21.06 15.94 9.89
N TRP A 47 21.31 15.16 8.83
CA TRP A 47 20.51 13.98 8.53
C TRP A 47 20.71 12.85 9.54
N ASN A 48 21.93 12.64 10.01
CA ASN A 48 22.22 11.62 11.03
C ASN A 48 21.61 12.01 12.40
N LEU A 49 21.67 13.30 12.79
CA LEU A 49 21.04 13.82 13.99
C LEU A 49 19.56 13.46 14.09
N HIS A 50 18.82 13.49 12.97
CA HIS A 50 17.41 13.09 12.91
C HIS A 50 17.25 11.57 12.76
N ALA A 51 18.04 10.93 11.90
CA ALA A 51 17.90 9.50 11.58
C ALA A 51 18.31 8.56 12.71
N ASP A 52 19.08 9.05 13.69
CA ASP A 52 19.63 8.28 14.81
C ASP A 52 19.02 8.73 16.17
N ALA A 53 18.06 9.67 16.15
CA ALA A 53 17.47 10.29 17.35
C ALA A 53 16.70 9.30 18.26
N HIS A 54 16.03 8.31 17.67
CA HIS A 54 15.29 7.26 18.38
C HIS A 54 15.98 5.88 18.28
N ASP A 55 17.21 5.82 17.76
CA ASP A 55 18.03 4.61 17.72
C ASP A 55 18.73 4.42 19.07
N PHE A 56 17.96 4.15 20.14
CA PHE A 56 18.45 4.18 21.52
C PHE A 56 19.57 3.16 21.80
N ASP A 57 19.53 2.00 21.16
CA ASP A 57 20.57 0.97 21.19
C ASP A 57 21.92 1.45 20.59
N SER A 58 21.90 2.49 19.74
CA SER A 58 23.12 3.15 19.24
C SER A 58 23.70 4.20 20.19
N HIS A 59 22.93 4.67 21.19
CA HIS A 59 23.35 5.70 22.14
C HIS A 59 24.16 5.11 23.29
N THR A 60 23.74 3.94 23.77
CA THR A 60 24.20 3.31 25.01
C THR A 60 24.08 1.78 24.86
N SER A 61 24.91 1.03 25.59
CA SER A 61 24.79 -0.43 25.67
C SER A 61 24.11 -0.92 26.95
N ASP A 62 23.55 0.01 27.75
CA ASP A 62 22.76 -0.34 28.94
C ASP A 62 21.29 -0.57 28.58
N LEU A 63 20.84 -1.81 28.70
CA LEU A 63 19.46 -2.21 28.47
C LEU A 63 18.49 -1.57 29.50
N GLU A 64 18.95 -1.20 30.70
CA GLU A 64 18.12 -0.49 31.67
C GLU A 64 17.86 0.97 31.23
N GLU A 65 18.90 1.70 30.82
CA GLU A 65 18.77 3.03 30.20
C GLU A 65 17.88 3.00 28.94
N ILE A 66 18.06 2.02 28.04
CA ILE A 66 17.22 1.83 26.85
C ILE A 66 15.75 1.61 27.24
N SER A 67 15.48 0.70 28.19
CA SER A 67 14.13 0.40 28.65
C SER A 67 13.43 1.64 29.24
N ARG A 68 14.17 2.46 30.00
CA ARG A 68 13.68 3.74 30.55
C ARG A 68 13.36 4.76 29.44
N LYS A 69 14.19 4.87 28.40
CA LYS A 69 13.92 5.72 27.22
C LYS A 69 12.68 5.27 26.46
N VAL A 70 12.56 3.97 26.17
CA VAL A 70 11.39 3.36 25.51
C VAL A 70 10.11 3.64 26.29
N PHE A 71 10.11 3.41 27.60
CA PHE A 71 8.96 3.64 28.47
C PHE A 71 8.54 5.12 28.52
N SER A 72 9.49 6.04 28.63
CA SER A 72 9.22 7.48 28.54
C SER A 72 8.69 7.91 27.16
N ALA A 73 9.19 7.29 26.08
CA ALA A 73 8.73 7.57 24.73
C ALA A 73 7.30 7.08 24.48
N HIS A 74 6.89 5.95 25.07
CA HIS A 74 5.50 5.48 25.03
C HIS A 74 4.54 6.50 25.66
N PHE A 75 4.88 7.08 26.81
CA PHE A 75 4.10 8.15 27.42
C PHE A 75 4.04 9.43 26.56
N GLY A 76 5.15 9.80 25.91
CA GLY A 76 5.17 10.89 24.93
C GLY A 76 4.23 10.64 23.75
N GLN A 77 4.23 9.42 23.19
CA GLN A 77 3.34 9.03 22.10
C GLN A 77 1.86 9.03 22.54
N LEU A 78 1.55 8.53 23.75
CA LEU A 78 0.20 8.59 24.32
C LEU A 78 -0.27 10.03 24.52
N SER A 79 0.61 10.93 24.98
CA SER A 79 0.31 12.36 25.08
C SER A 79 -0.08 12.97 23.72
N ILE A 80 0.61 12.61 22.64
CA ILE A 80 0.30 13.09 21.28
C ILE A 80 -1.05 12.51 20.80
N ILE A 81 -1.34 11.24 21.08
CA ILE A 81 -2.62 10.60 20.73
C ILE A 81 -3.80 11.28 21.48
N PHE A 82 -3.66 11.53 22.78
CA PHE A 82 -4.69 12.25 23.55
C PHE A 82 -4.86 13.71 23.12
N LEU A 83 -3.78 14.39 22.71
CA LEU A 83 -3.85 15.74 22.15
C LEU A 83 -4.58 15.76 20.80
N TRP A 84 -4.31 14.79 19.93
CA TRP A 84 -5.04 14.62 18.66
C TRP A 84 -6.53 14.34 18.90
N LEU A 85 -6.85 13.39 19.80
CA LEU A 85 -8.24 13.10 20.19
C LEU A 85 -8.95 14.34 20.73
N SER A 86 -8.30 15.07 21.65
CA SER A 86 -8.79 16.35 22.16
C SER A 86 -9.13 17.33 21.03
N GLY A 87 -8.25 17.45 20.03
CA GLY A 87 -8.51 18.21 18.81
C GLY A 87 -9.74 17.76 18.03
N MET A 88 -9.93 16.46 17.82
CA MET A 88 -11.09 15.92 17.10
C MET A 88 -12.42 16.22 17.82
N TYR A 89 -12.48 16.01 19.14
CA TYR A 89 -13.64 16.35 19.95
C TYR A 89 -13.88 17.88 20.02
N PHE A 90 -12.81 18.69 20.10
CA PHE A 90 -12.92 20.16 20.11
C PHE A 90 -13.46 20.70 18.78
N HIS A 91 -13.02 20.14 17.65
CA HIS A 91 -13.53 20.48 16.33
C HIS A 91 -15.02 20.13 16.19
N GLY A 92 -15.42 18.94 16.66
CA GLY A 92 -16.83 18.57 16.79
C GLY A 92 -17.65 19.56 17.62
N ALA A 93 -17.09 20.03 18.73
CA ALA A 93 -17.75 20.94 19.67
C ALA A 93 -17.77 22.43 19.29
N ARG A 94 -17.17 22.84 18.14
CA ARG A 94 -16.95 24.26 17.81
C ARG A 94 -17.03 24.63 16.34
N PHE A 95 -16.74 23.71 15.44
CA PHE A 95 -16.60 23.96 14.00
C PHE A 95 -17.31 22.88 13.17
N SER A 96 -18.46 22.40 13.65
CA SER A 96 -19.17 21.25 13.09
C SER A 96 -20.66 21.50 12.92
N ASN A 97 -21.33 20.59 12.21
CA ASN A 97 -22.80 20.52 12.14
C ASN A 97 -23.38 19.34 12.95
N TYR A 98 -22.72 18.89 14.01
CA TYR A 98 -23.07 17.64 14.72
C TYR A 98 -24.52 17.60 15.23
N GLU A 99 -25.02 18.63 15.91
CA GLU A 99 -26.41 18.63 16.42
C GLU A 99 -27.44 18.64 15.28
N ALA A 100 -27.14 19.29 14.15
CA ALA A 100 -28.00 19.26 12.97
C ALA A 100 -28.00 17.87 12.31
N TRP A 101 -26.81 17.30 12.09
CA TRP A 101 -26.66 15.93 11.58
C TRP A 101 -27.35 14.90 12.49
N LEU A 102 -27.34 15.08 13.80
CA LEU A 102 -27.99 14.15 14.73
C LEU A 102 -29.52 14.13 14.55
N SER A 103 -30.11 15.24 14.08
CA SER A 103 -31.55 15.36 13.76
C SER A 103 -31.93 14.86 12.36
N ASP A 104 -31.02 14.87 11.39
CA ASP A 104 -31.18 14.21 10.08
C ASP A 104 -29.87 13.56 9.63
N PRO A 105 -29.58 12.33 10.12
CA PRO A 105 -28.36 11.61 9.76
C PRO A 105 -28.34 11.11 8.31
N THR A 106 -29.48 11.17 7.62
CA THR A 106 -29.73 10.59 6.30
C THR A 106 -29.41 11.54 5.15
N HIS A 107 -29.67 12.84 5.31
CA HIS A 107 -29.48 13.84 4.25
C HIS A 107 -28.41 14.90 4.56
N ILE A 108 -28.07 15.11 5.84
CA ILE A 108 -27.00 16.05 6.22
C ILE A 108 -25.64 15.34 6.12
N ALA A 109 -24.66 16.01 5.54
CA ALA A 109 -23.30 15.51 5.42
C ALA A 109 -22.46 15.90 6.66
N PRO A 110 -21.67 15.00 7.25
CA PRO A 110 -20.90 15.30 8.46
C PRO A 110 -19.71 16.21 8.15
N SER A 111 -19.64 17.39 8.78
CA SER A 111 -18.53 18.36 8.66
C SER A 111 -18.04 18.80 10.02
N ALA A 112 -16.71 18.94 10.19
CA ALA A 112 -16.07 19.39 11.43
C ALA A 112 -14.84 20.30 11.22
N GLN A 113 -14.75 20.92 10.04
CA GLN A 113 -13.64 21.81 9.68
C GLN A 113 -14.13 22.93 8.76
N VAL A 114 -13.86 24.18 9.15
CA VAL A 114 -14.19 25.39 8.38
C VAL A 114 -12.89 26.10 7.98
N VAL A 115 -12.79 26.50 6.72
CA VAL A 115 -11.63 27.17 6.12
C VAL A 115 -11.81 28.68 6.19
N TRP A 116 -10.77 29.41 6.60
CA TRP A 116 -10.81 30.88 6.66
C TRP A 116 -10.81 31.53 5.27
N PRO A 117 -11.63 32.57 5.03
CA PRO A 117 -11.62 33.31 3.77
C PRO A 117 -10.40 34.24 3.68
N ILE A 118 -9.46 33.90 2.79
CA ILE A 118 -8.18 34.63 2.65
C ILE A 118 -7.77 34.76 1.17
N VAL A 119 -7.88 33.68 0.39
CA VAL A 119 -7.33 33.58 -0.98
C VAL A 119 -8.29 32.88 -1.97
N GLY A 120 -9.59 32.85 -1.70
CA GLY A 120 -10.57 32.04 -2.44
C GLY A 120 -10.70 30.60 -1.92
N GLN A 121 -9.86 30.19 -0.97
CA GLN A 121 -9.88 28.87 -0.34
C GLN A 121 -11.17 28.58 0.48
N GLU A 122 -11.95 29.61 0.79
CA GLU A 122 -13.29 29.49 1.37
C GLU A 122 -14.29 28.75 0.45
N ILE A 123 -13.96 28.56 -0.84
CA ILE A 123 -14.68 27.65 -1.75
C ILE A 123 -14.76 26.21 -1.22
N LEU A 124 -13.79 25.80 -0.38
CA LEU A 124 -13.75 24.49 0.27
C LEU A 124 -14.80 24.33 1.38
N ASN A 125 -15.45 25.43 1.81
CA ASN A 125 -16.61 25.38 2.68
C ASN A 125 -17.87 25.05 1.86
N GLY A 126 -17.97 23.78 1.44
CA GLY A 126 -19.12 23.26 0.72
C GLY A 126 -20.40 23.35 1.54
N ASP A 127 -21.54 23.37 0.87
CA ASP A 127 -22.84 23.24 1.53
C ASP A 127 -23.06 21.77 1.89
N VAL A 128 -23.22 21.49 3.19
CA VAL A 128 -23.30 20.13 3.74
C VAL A 128 -24.67 19.85 4.38
N GLY A 129 -25.65 20.74 4.16
CA GLY A 129 -26.94 20.69 4.84
C GLY A 129 -26.90 21.24 6.28
N GLY A 130 -28.07 21.27 6.92
CA GLY A 130 -28.24 21.84 8.27
C GLY A 130 -27.96 23.35 8.38
N GLY A 131 -27.87 24.06 7.24
CA GLY A 131 -27.47 25.48 7.19
C GLY A 131 -25.98 25.73 7.44
N PHE A 132 -25.15 24.68 7.46
CA PHE A 132 -23.72 24.75 7.74
C PHE A 132 -22.88 24.69 6.46
N ARG A 133 -21.70 25.33 6.48
CA ARG A 133 -20.72 25.27 5.38
C ARG A 133 -19.31 24.98 5.89
N GLY A 134 -18.69 23.95 5.31
CA GLY A 134 -17.38 23.45 5.74
C GLY A 134 -16.90 22.30 4.87
N ILE A 135 -15.77 21.70 5.25
CA ILE A 135 -15.24 20.48 4.61
C ILE A 135 -15.99 19.27 5.17
N GLN A 136 -16.56 18.44 4.31
CA GLN A 136 -17.12 17.15 4.71
C GLN A 136 -16.00 16.20 5.17
N ILE A 137 -16.16 15.61 6.36
CA ILE A 137 -15.11 14.80 7.00
C ILE A 137 -15.31 13.30 6.74
N THR A 138 -14.21 12.59 6.45
CA THR A 138 -14.20 11.14 6.11
C THR A 138 -13.67 10.25 7.25
N SER A 139 -13.80 10.70 8.51
CA SER A 139 -13.11 10.14 9.69
C SER A 139 -13.93 9.25 10.65
N GLY A 140 -15.26 9.18 10.52
CA GLY A 140 -16.15 8.31 11.31
C GLY A 140 -16.72 8.91 12.62
N PHE A 141 -16.25 10.09 13.05
CA PHE A 141 -16.52 10.58 14.40
C PHE A 141 -18.00 10.81 14.76
N PHE A 142 -18.82 11.33 13.86
CA PHE A 142 -20.23 11.65 14.15
C PHE A 142 -21.03 10.39 14.54
N GLN A 143 -20.87 9.31 13.78
CA GLN A 143 -21.50 8.01 14.04
C GLN A 143 -20.97 7.36 15.33
N ILE A 144 -19.67 7.53 15.64
CA ILE A 144 -19.07 7.11 16.91
C ILE A 144 -19.68 7.88 18.10
N TRP A 145 -19.91 9.20 17.95
CA TRP A 145 -20.49 10.04 18.98
C TRP A 145 -21.97 9.71 19.23
N ARG A 146 -22.78 9.48 18.18
CA ARG A 146 -24.16 8.95 18.31
C ARG A 146 -24.17 7.60 19.03
N ALA A 147 -23.35 6.65 18.58
CA ALA A 147 -23.18 5.35 19.23
C ALA A 147 -22.68 5.43 20.69
N SER A 148 -22.06 6.55 21.08
CA SER A 148 -21.61 6.80 22.46
C SER A 148 -22.70 7.43 23.35
N GLY A 149 -23.86 7.80 22.80
CA GLY A 149 -24.92 8.51 23.51
C GLY A 149 -24.69 10.02 23.65
N ILE A 150 -23.91 10.64 22.75
CA ILE A 150 -23.61 12.07 22.78
C ILE A 150 -24.69 12.84 22.00
N THR A 151 -25.36 13.79 22.66
CA THR A 151 -26.50 14.55 22.10
C THR A 151 -26.22 16.04 21.90
N SER A 152 -25.11 16.59 22.42
CA SER A 152 -24.82 18.04 22.34
C SER A 152 -23.35 18.42 22.26
N GLU A 153 -23.06 19.60 21.70
CA GLU A 153 -21.70 20.16 21.59
C GLU A 153 -21.00 20.32 22.96
N LEU A 154 -21.76 20.59 24.02
CA LEU A 154 -21.23 20.74 25.38
C LEU A 154 -20.53 19.46 25.86
N GLN A 155 -21.11 18.30 25.56
CA GLN A 155 -20.54 16.99 25.93
C GLN A 155 -19.24 16.73 25.15
N LEU A 156 -19.20 17.07 23.85
CA LEU A 156 -17.97 17.01 23.04
C LEU A 156 -16.89 17.95 23.60
N TYR A 157 -17.25 19.18 24.00
CA TYR A 157 -16.33 20.14 24.59
C TYR A 157 -15.73 19.64 25.92
N CYS A 158 -16.56 19.10 26.81
CA CYS A 158 -16.09 18.49 28.06
C CYS A 158 -15.14 17.31 27.81
N THR A 159 -15.45 16.44 26.84
CA THR A 159 -14.57 15.32 26.45
C THR A 159 -13.25 15.81 25.87
N ALA A 160 -13.26 16.88 25.06
CA ALA A 160 -12.04 17.49 24.54
C ALA A 160 -11.11 18.01 25.65
N ILE A 161 -11.66 18.70 26.66
CA ILE A 161 -10.91 19.19 27.82
C ILE A 161 -10.39 18.01 28.66
N GLY A 162 -11.19 16.97 28.87
CA GLY A 162 -10.77 15.74 29.55
C GLY A 162 -9.56 15.09 28.85
N ALA A 163 -9.63 14.91 27.53
CA ALA A 163 -8.53 14.37 26.73
C ALA A 163 -7.26 15.26 26.79
N LEU A 164 -7.40 16.59 26.86
CA LEU A 164 -6.25 17.51 27.00
C LEU A 164 -5.58 17.39 28.38
N VAL A 165 -6.37 17.18 29.44
CA VAL A 165 -5.83 16.88 30.79
C VAL A 165 -5.11 15.53 30.78
N PHE A 166 -5.68 14.50 30.16
CA PHE A 166 -5.01 13.20 30.01
C PHE A 166 -3.72 13.29 29.18
N ALA A 167 -3.68 14.07 28.09
CA ALA A 167 -2.46 14.34 27.33
C ALA A 167 -1.36 14.92 28.24
N SER A 168 -1.72 15.92 29.06
CA SER A 168 -0.82 16.57 30.01
C SER A 168 -0.34 15.62 31.11
N LEU A 169 -1.22 14.74 31.61
CA LEU A 169 -0.87 13.70 32.59
C LEU A 169 0.06 12.63 32.00
N MET A 170 -0.13 12.22 30.74
CA MET A 170 0.78 11.29 30.07
C MET A 170 2.18 11.92 29.88
N LEU A 171 2.25 13.18 29.44
CA LEU A 171 3.53 13.88 29.31
C LEU A 171 4.27 14.00 30.65
N PHE A 172 3.54 14.32 31.73
CA PHE A 172 4.08 14.34 33.10
C PHE A 172 4.54 12.94 33.56
N ALA A 173 3.78 11.88 33.28
CA ALA A 173 4.13 10.52 33.65
C ALA A 173 5.42 10.05 32.95
N GLY A 174 5.61 10.38 31.67
CA GLY A 174 6.84 10.14 30.94
C GLY A 174 8.04 10.83 31.58
N TRP A 175 7.94 12.14 31.82
CA TRP A 175 8.98 12.90 32.54
C TRP A 175 9.29 12.30 33.93
N PHE A 176 8.25 11.95 34.69
CA PHE A 176 8.39 11.40 36.04
C PHE A 176 9.10 10.02 36.04
N HIS A 177 8.70 9.12 35.15
CA HIS A 177 9.31 7.78 35.02
C HIS A 177 10.65 7.76 34.25
N TYR A 178 11.14 8.91 33.79
CA TYR A 178 12.51 9.05 33.28
C TYR A 178 13.42 9.81 34.27
N HIS A 179 12.98 10.95 34.80
CA HIS A 179 13.79 11.85 35.61
C HIS A 179 13.65 11.68 37.13
N LYS A 180 12.58 11.06 37.65
CA LYS A 180 12.24 11.08 39.10
C LYS A 180 12.02 9.73 39.75
N ALA A 181 11.46 8.75 39.03
CA ALA A 181 11.14 7.42 39.52
C ALA A 181 11.29 6.41 38.38
N ALA A 182 12.52 6.23 37.90
CA ALA A 182 12.80 5.38 36.74
C ALA A 182 12.83 3.89 37.13
N PRO A 183 12.03 3.01 36.51
CA PRO A 183 12.04 1.59 36.83
C PRO A 183 13.37 0.91 36.50
N LYS A 184 13.70 -0.15 37.25
CA LYS A 184 14.83 -1.03 36.96
C LYS A 184 14.49 -2.11 35.94
N LEU A 185 15.50 -2.70 35.29
CA LEU A 185 15.35 -3.71 34.24
C LEU A 185 14.51 -4.91 34.69
N ALA A 186 14.66 -5.34 35.93
CA ALA A 186 13.88 -6.43 36.52
C ALA A 186 12.35 -6.17 36.51
N TRP A 187 11.90 -4.91 36.54
CA TRP A 187 10.48 -4.57 36.42
C TRP A 187 9.98 -4.68 34.96
N PHE A 188 10.82 -4.30 33.99
CA PHE A 188 10.51 -4.46 32.56
C PHE A 188 10.52 -5.94 32.10
N GLN A 189 11.23 -6.81 32.81
CA GLN A 189 11.38 -8.23 32.50
C GLN A 189 10.33 -9.13 33.20
N ASP A 190 9.46 -8.56 34.03
CA ASP A 190 8.34 -9.24 34.70
C ASP A 190 7.15 -9.43 33.74
N VAL A 191 7.35 -10.33 32.78
CA VAL A 191 6.41 -10.55 31.66
C VAL A 191 5.13 -11.26 32.10
N GLU A 192 5.18 -12.15 33.08
CA GLU A 192 3.99 -12.75 33.71
C GLU A 192 3.09 -11.68 34.36
N SER A 193 3.65 -10.77 35.16
CA SER A 193 2.87 -9.66 35.74
C SER A 193 2.36 -8.71 34.68
N MET A 194 3.19 -8.31 33.71
CA MET A 194 2.78 -7.43 32.61
C MET A 194 1.60 -8.02 31.81
N LEU A 195 1.66 -9.31 31.45
CA LEU A 195 0.58 -9.97 30.70
C LEU A 195 -0.69 -10.11 31.53
N ASN A 196 -0.61 -10.50 32.81
CA ASN A 196 -1.80 -10.54 33.68
C ASN A 196 -2.47 -9.17 33.79
N HIS A 197 -1.70 -8.09 34.01
CA HIS A 197 -2.25 -6.72 34.10
C HIS A 197 -2.78 -6.18 32.76
N HIS A 198 -2.16 -6.52 31.62
CA HIS A 198 -2.66 -6.10 30.32
C HIS A 198 -3.90 -6.90 29.88
N LEU A 199 -3.96 -8.21 30.14
CA LEU A 199 -5.13 -9.04 29.82
C LEU A 199 -6.30 -8.69 30.76
N ALA A 200 -6.18 -8.93 32.06
CA ALA A 200 -7.30 -8.71 32.98
C ALA A 200 -7.59 -7.22 33.23
N GLY A 201 -6.55 -6.39 33.38
CA GLY A 201 -6.69 -4.97 33.63
C GLY A 201 -7.06 -4.18 32.36
N LEU A 202 -6.10 -3.99 31.46
CA LEU A 202 -6.28 -3.09 30.31
C LEU A 202 -7.39 -3.55 29.35
N LEU A 203 -7.42 -4.84 28.97
CA LEU A 203 -8.45 -5.37 28.07
C LEU A 203 -9.72 -5.77 28.82
N GLY A 204 -9.60 -6.52 29.92
CA GLY A 204 -10.73 -7.03 30.71
C GLY A 204 -11.57 -5.92 31.35
N LEU A 205 -10.98 -5.10 32.24
CA LEU A 205 -11.69 -3.98 32.87
C LEU A 205 -12.03 -2.87 31.88
N GLY A 206 -11.22 -2.67 30.83
CA GLY A 206 -11.52 -1.73 29.74
C GLY A 206 -12.81 -2.11 29.00
N SER A 207 -12.92 -3.37 28.57
CA SER A 207 -14.11 -3.90 27.91
C SER A 207 -15.33 -3.93 28.85
N LEU A 208 -15.13 -4.27 30.14
CA LEU A 208 -16.20 -4.24 31.15
C LEU A 208 -16.76 -2.83 31.36
N SER A 209 -15.87 -1.83 31.45
CA SER A 209 -16.24 -0.42 31.61
C SER A 209 -16.98 0.12 30.38
N TRP A 210 -16.57 -0.31 29.18
CA TRP A 210 -17.29 0.05 27.95
C TRP A 210 -18.66 -0.63 27.86
N ALA A 211 -18.80 -1.91 28.21
CA ALA A 211 -20.09 -2.57 28.35
C ALA A 211 -21.02 -1.83 29.34
N GLY A 212 -20.49 -1.38 30.49
CA GLY A 212 -21.23 -0.56 31.45
C GLY A 212 -21.70 0.78 30.86
N HIS A 213 -20.84 1.49 30.14
CA HIS A 213 -21.21 2.72 29.42
C HIS A 213 -22.28 2.44 28.35
N GLN A 214 -22.15 1.34 27.61
CA GLN A 214 -23.11 0.97 26.59
C GLN A 214 -24.49 0.69 27.19
N ILE A 215 -24.56 -0.14 28.23
CA ILE A 215 -25.81 -0.54 28.89
C ILE A 215 -26.53 0.64 29.56
N HIS A 216 -25.79 1.57 30.18
CA HIS A 216 -26.38 2.63 31.02
C HIS A 216 -26.49 4.01 30.35
N VAL A 217 -25.82 4.25 29.22
CA VAL A 217 -25.80 5.55 28.52
C VAL A 217 -26.09 5.42 27.02
N SER A 218 -25.36 4.56 26.29
CA SER A 218 -25.52 4.42 24.84
C SER A 218 -26.91 3.90 24.46
N LEU A 219 -27.31 2.77 25.07
CA LEU A 219 -28.54 2.07 24.73
C LEU A 219 -29.82 2.91 24.95
N PRO A 220 -30.05 3.54 26.13
CA PRO A 220 -31.25 4.35 26.35
C PRO A 220 -31.36 5.53 25.38
N ILE A 221 -30.23 6.18 25.09
CA ILE A 221 -30.20 7.39 24.24
C ILE A 221 -30.40 7.03 22.77
N ASN A 222 -29.75 5.98 22.27
CA ASN A 222 -29.97 5.54 20.89
C ASN A 222 -31.41 5.03 20.69
N GLN A 223 -32.00 4.31 21.64
CA GLN A 223 -33.42 3.90 21.56
C GLN A 223 -34.39 5.08 21.40
N PHE A 224 -34.08 6.26 21.96
CA PHE A 224 -34.86 7.48 21.71
C PHE A 224 -34.53 8.16 20.35
N LEU A 225 -33.24 8.23 19.99
CA LEU A 225 -32.80 8.80 18.71
C LEU A 225 -33.27 7.99 17.49
N ASP A 226 -33.37 6.68 17.63
CA ASP A 226 -33.82 5.73 16.60
C ASP A 226 -35.37 5.69 16.53
N ALA A 227 -36.04 6.13 17.61
CA ALA A 227 -37.48 6.43 17.63
C ALA A 227 -37.82 7.85 17.12
N GLY A 228 -36.84 8.65 16.71
CA GLY A 228 -37.03 9.98 16.12
C GLY A 228 -37.31 11.12 17.12
N VAL A 229 -36.94 10.97 18.40
CA VAL A 229 -37.04 12.05 19.40
C VAL A 229 -35.92 13.08 19.19
N ASP A 230 -36.23 14.39 19.30
CA ASP A 230 -35.22 15.44 19.17
C ASP A 230 -34.13 15.29 20.25
N PRO A 231 -32.83 15.38 19.91
CA PRO A 231 -31.72 15.21 20.86
C PRO A 231 -31.77 16.12 22.12
N LYS A 232 -32.55 17.20 22.11
CA LYS A 232 -32.76 18.14 23.23
C LYS A 232 -33.91 17.74 24.15
N GLU A 233 -34.82 16.86 23.70
CA GLU A 233 -35.92 16.30 24.51
C GLU A 233 -35.51 14.99 25.22
N ILE A 234 -34.40 14.37 24.79
CA ILE A 234 -33.87 13.14 25.41
C ILE A 234 -33.28 13.47 26.80
N PRO A 235 -33.67 12.74 27.86
CA PRO A 235 -33.08 12.89 29.20
C PRO A 235 -31.55 12.77 29.21
N LEU A 236 -30.87 13.53 30.05
CA LEU A 236 -29.41 13.53 30.07
C LEU A 236 -28.86 12.19 30.61
N PRO A 237 -27.65 11.75 30.20
CA PRO A 237 -27.05 10.48 30.61
C PRO A 237 -27.10 10.13 32.11
N HIS A 238 -27.02 11.14 32.98
CA HIS A 238 -27.06 10.95 34.43
C HIS A 238 -28.47 10.73 34.98
N GLU A 239 -29.52 11.13 34.27
CA GLU A 239 -30.91 10.93 34.67
C GLU A 239 -31.29 9.45 34.57
N PHE A 240 -30.84 8.73 33.54
CA PHE A 240 -30.97 7.27 33.45
C PHE A 240 -30.29 6.52 34.60
N ILE A 241 -29.14 7.04 35.07
CA ILE A 241 -28.39 6.44 36.18
C ILE A 241 -29.05 6.71 37.53
N LEU A 242 -29.60 7.91 37.74
CA LEU A 242 -30.24 8.33 39.00
C LEU A 242 -31.70 7.87 39.11
N ASN A 243 -32.43 7.80 38.00
CA ASN A 243 -33.82 7.39 37.93
C ASN A 243 -33.95 6.02 37.24
N ARG A 244 -33.84 4.95 38.03
CA ARG A 244 -34.04 3.57 37.56
C ARG A 244 -35.40 3.35 36.88
N ASP A 245 -36.43 4.07 37.30
CA ASP A 245 -37.78 3.88 36.75
C ASP A 245 -37.91 4.45 35.33
N LEU A 246 -36.99 5.33 34.90
CA LEU A 246 -36.82 5.74 33.50
C LEU A 246 -36.20 4.62 32.65
N LEU A 247 -35.16 3.94 33.15
CA LEU A 247 -34.61 2.75 32.49
C LEU A 247 -35.62 1.60 32.43
N ALA A 248 -36.41 1.39 33.49
CA ALA A 248 -37.42 0.33 33.54
C ALA A 248 -38.61 0.54 32.58
N GLN A 249 -38.79 1.76 32.04
CA GLN A 249 -39.77 2.03 30.96
C GLN A 249 -39.26 1.58 29.58
N LEU A 250 -37.94 1.62 29.35
CA LEU A 250 -37.31 1.16 28.11
C LEU A 250 -37.01 -0.34 28.13
N TYR A 251 -36.54 -0.82 29.29
CA TYR A 251 -36.10 -2.20 29.55
C TYR A 251 -36.71 -2.69 30.88
N PRO A 252 -37.93 -3.27 30.88
CA PRO A 252 -38.64 -3.71 32.08
C PRO A 252 -37.82 -4.57 33.06
N SER A 253 -36.86 -5.35 32.55
CA SER A 253 -35.91 -6.13 33.35
C SER A 253 -35.13 -5.32 34.41
N PHE A 254 -34.90 -4.02 34.22
CA PHE A 254 -34.24 -3.15 35.21
C PHE A 254 -35.03 -3.02 36.53
N ALA A 255 -36.33 -3.29 36.54
CA ALA A 255 -37.13 -3.32 37.76
C ALA A 255 -36.66 -4.41 38.76
N GLU A 256 -36.14 -5.54 38.27
CA GLU A 256 -35.59 -6.65 39.08
C GLU A 256 -34.18 -6.34 39.65
N GLY A 257 -33.52 -5.31 39.12
CA GLY A 257 -32.21 -4.85 39.55
C GLY A 257 -31.08 -5.87 39.31
N ALA A 258 -30.11 -5.90 40.23
CA ALA A 258 -28.97 -6.82 40.17
C ALA A 258 -29.28 -8.25 40.68
N THR A 259 -30.51 -8.52 41.12
CA THR A 259 -30.88 -9.82 41.69
C THR A 259 -30.70 -10.99 40.71
N PRO A 260 -31.12 -10.88 39.42
CA PRO A 260 -30.87 -11.93 38.42
C PRO A 260 -29.38 -12.19 38.15
N PHE A 261 -28.51 -11.18 38.24
CA PHE A 261 -27.06 -11.35 38.10
C PHE A 261 -26.48 -12.26 39.19
N PHE A 262 -26.72 -11.94 40.47
CA PHE A 262 -26.19 -12.70 41.61
C PHE A 262 -26.85 -14.07 41.81
N THR A 263 -28.06 -14.29 41.26
CA THR A 263 -28.75 -15.59 41.28
C THR A 263 -28.50 -16.43 40.02
N LEU A 264 -27.64 -15.97 39.11
CA LEU A 264 -27.31 -16.61 37.82
C LEU A 264 -28.51 -16.78 36.86
N ASN A 265 -29.62 -16.06 37.10
CA ASN A 265 -30.83 -16.09 36.26
C ASN A 265 -30.72 -15.09 35.09
N TRP A 266 -29.63 -15.17 34.33
CA TRP A 266 -29.22 -14.14 33.36
C TRP A 266 -30.14 -14.00 32.13
N SER A 267 -31.04 -14.95 31.90
CA SER A 267 -32.08 -14.86 30.85
C SER A 267 -32.97 -13.61 30.99
N LYS A 268 -33.07 -13.05 32.20
CA LYS A 268 -33.75 -11.79 32.50
C LYS A 268 -33.16 -10.56 31.80
N TYR A 269 -31.91 -10.60 31.36
CA TYR A 269 -31.24 -9.46 30.73
C TYR A 269 -31.28 -9.49 29.19
N ALA A 270 -32.01 -10.43 28.58
CA ALA A 270 -32.11 -10.61 27.14
C ALA A 270 -32.75 -9.43 26.36
N GLU A 271 -33.33 -8.45 27.06
CA GLU A 271 -33.85 -7.21 26.46
C GLU A 271 -32.72 -6.29 25.94
N PHE A 272 -31.60 -6.22 26.67
CA PHE A 272 -30.47 -5.32 26.39
C PHE A 272 -29.13 -6.04 26.19
N LEU A 273 -29.03 -7.31 26.59
CA LEU A 273 -27.94 -8.24 26.24
C LEU A 273 -28.45 -9.25 25.21
N THR A 274 -28.64 -8.80 23.97
CA THR A 274 -29.21 -9.63 22.90
C THR A 274 -28.16 -10.49 22.19
N PHE A 275 -28.62 -11.37 21.29
CA PHE A 275 -27.75 -12.08 20.35
C PHE A 275 -28.45 -12.21 18.99
N ARG A 276 -28.87 -11.06 18.43
CA ARG A 276 -29.68 -11.02 17.20
C ARG A 276 -28.87 -11.46 15.98
N GLY A 277 -27.69 -10.88 15.80
CA GLY A 277 -26.96 -10.93 14.52
C GLY A 277 -27.57 -9.99 13.48
N GLY A 278 -26.92 -9.89 12.32
CA GLY A 278 -27.31 -8.96 11.26
C GLY A 278 -27.16 -7.47 11.65
N LEU A 279 -27.92 -6.61 10.95
CA LEU A 279 -27.95 -5.16 11.16
C LEU A 279 -29.31 -4.74 11.72
N ASP A 280 -29.34 -3.59 12.37
CA ASP A 280 -30.57 -2.85 12.67
C ASP A 280 -31.12 -2.19 11.37
N PRO A 281 -32.40 -2.44 10.99
CA PRO A 281 -33.00 -1.82 9.82
C PRO A 281 -33.19 -0.29 9.90
N ILE A 282 -33.20 0.32 11.09
CA ILE A 282 -33.40 1.78 11.23
C ILE A 282 -32.11 2.55 10.93
N THR A 283 -30.99 2.09 11.49
CA THR A 283 -29.70 2.78 11.40
C THR A 283 -28.73 2.16 10.39
N GLY A 284 -28.95 0.91 9.96
CA GLY A 284 -28.02 0.16 9.12
C GLY A 284 -26.70 -0.24 9.82
N GLY A 285 -26.59 -0.03 11.13
CA GLY A 285 -25.46 -0.49 11.94
C GLY A 285 -25.72 -1.85 12.61
N LEU A 286 -24.71 -2.41 13.26
CA LEU A 286 -24.89 -3.52 14.20
C LEU A 286 -25.76 -3.11 15.40
N TRP A 287 -26.59 -4.03 15.90
CA TRP A 287 -27.37 -3.84 17.12
C TRP A 287 -26.46 -3.48 18.31
N LEU A 288 -26.62 -2.28 18.88
CA LEU A 288 -25.83 -1.83 20.03
C LEU A 288 -25.96 -2.77 21.25
N THR A 289 -27.09 -3.48 21.37
CA THR A 289 -27.37 -4.49 22.40
C THR A 289 -26.52 -5.77 22.21
N ASP A 290 -26.28 -6.18 20.96
CA ASP A 290 -25.33 -7.26 20.64
C ASP A 290 -23.88 -6.80 20.92
N ILE A 291 -23.55 -5.54 20.64
CA ILE A 291 -22.22 -4.97 20.94
C ILE A 291 -21.97 -4.90 22.45
N ALA A 292 -22.97 -4.51 23.25
CA ALA A 292 -22.88 -4.50 24.71
C ALA A 292 -22.65 -5.91 25.29
N HIS A 293 -23.38 -6.91 24.77
CA HIS A 293 -23.20 -8.32 25.14
C HIS A 293 -21.82 -8.85 24.70
N HIS A 294 -21.36 -8.48 23.50
CA HIS A 294 -20.02 -8.80 23.01
C HIS A 294 -18.93 -8.27 23.97
N HIS A 295 -19.00 -7.00 24.38
CA HIS A 295 -18.02 -6.44 25.32
C HIS A 295 -18.09 -7.10 26.70
N LEU A 296 -19.28 -7.45 27.21
CA LEU A 296 -19.39 -8.21 28.45
C LEU A 296 -18.72 -9.60 28.35
N ALA A 297 -18.92 -10.32 27.23
CA ALA A 297 -18.29 -11.62 27.00
C ALA A 297 -16.76 -11.51 26.83
N ILE A 298 -16.28 -10.51 26.09
CA ILE A 298 -14.85 -10.22 25.90
C ILE A 298 -14.19 -9.81 27.24
N ALA A 299 -14.87 -9.02 28.06
CA ALA A 299 -14.41 -8.67 29.40
C ALA A 299 -14.19 -9.91 30.27
N ILE A 300 -15.18 -10.81 30.34
CA ILE A 300 -15.09 -12.06 31.12
C ILE A 300 -13.94 -12.93 30.59
N LEU A 301 -13.81 -13.08 29.27
CA LEU A 301 -12.74 -13.84 28.63
C LEU A 301 -11.35 -13.31 29.02
N PHE A 302 -11.13 -11.99 28.93
CA PHE A 302 -9.83 -11.39 29.24
C PHE A 302 -9.54 -11.31 30.75
N LEU A 303 -10.55 -11.12 31.59
CA LEU A 303 -10.42 -11.23 33.05
C LEU A 303 -9.97 -12.64 33.46
N ILE A 304 -10.52 -13.71 32.86
CA ILE A 304 -10.09 -15.09 33.12
C ILE A 304 -8.68 -15.33 32.55
N ALA A 305 -8.40 -14.89 31.31
CA ALA A 305 -7.09 -15.09 30.67
C ALA A 305 -5.94 -14.42 31.44
N GLY A 306 -6.16 -13.22 32.01
CA GLY A 306 -5.19 -12.50 32.83
C GLY A 306 -4.97 -13.06 34.25
N HIS A 307 -5.47 -14.26 34.55
CA HIS A 307 -5.12 -15.04 35.75
C HIS A 307 -4.38 -16.36 35.41
N MET A 308 -3.94 -16.56 34.16
CA MET A 308 -3.23 -17.76 33.73
C MET A 308 -1.78 -17.83 34.25
N TYR A 309 -1.09 -16.68 34.34
CA TYR A 309 0.36 -16.64 34.57
C TYR A 309 0.71 -16.51 36.05
N ARG A 310 1.81 -17.16 36.47
CA ARG A 310 2.23 -17.21 37.88
C ARG A 310 2.73 -15.86 38.37
N THR A 311 2.34 -15.50 39.58
CA THR A 311 2.86 -14.35 40.33
C THR A 311 3.15 -14.75 41.78
N ASN A 312 3.31 -13.79 42.70
CA ASN A 312 3.75 -13.98 44.09
C ASN A 312 3.02 -15.07 44.89
N TRP A 313 1.77 -15.43 44.54
CA TRP A 313 0.99 -16.43 45.25
C TRP A 313 1.24 -17.89 44.78
N GLY A 314 2.16 -18.12 43.83
CA GLY A 314 2.57 -19.45 43.37
C GLY A 314 1.56 -20.21 42.50
N ILE A 315 0.30 -19.76 42.47
CA ILE A 315 -0.75 -20.24 41.57
C ILE A 315 -0.48 -19.69 40.16
N GLY A 316 -0.70 -20.52 39.13
CA GLY A 316 -0.51 -20.16 37.72
C GLY A 316 0.75 -20.78 37.08
N HIS A 317 0.92 -20.50 35.79
CA HIS A 317 2.01 -21.04 34.97
C HIS A 317 3.13 -20.01 34.76
N GLY A 318 4.40 -20.42 34.90
CA GLY A 318 5.53 -19.65 34.39
C GLY A 318 5.66 -19.85 32.87
N ILE A 319 5.83 -18.77 32.11
CA ILE A 319 5.86 -18.79 30.63
C ILE A 319 7.07 -19.61 30.15
N LYS A 320 8.20 -19.53 30.85
CA LYS A 320 9.37 -20.36 30.58
C LYS A 320 9.12 -21.86 30.77
N ASP A 321 8.44 -22.28 31.84
CA ASP A 321 8.06 -23.69 32.06
C ASP A 321 7.16 -24.18 30.90
N ILE A 322 6.23 -23.35 30.41
CA ILE A 322 5.39 -23.68 29.24
C ILE A 322 6.25 -23.87 27.99
N LEU A 323 7.15 -22.93 27.67
CA LEU A 323 7.94 -22.95 26.45
C LEU A 323 8.91 -24.14 26.43
N GLU A 324 9.63 -24.44 27.51
CA GLU A 324 10.57 -25.57 27.57
C GLU A 324 9.89 -26.97 27.61
N ALA A 325 8.60 -27.03 27.93
CA ALA A 325 7.79 -28.24 27.80
C ALA A 325 7.45 -28.55 26.33
N HIS A 326 7.25 -27.53 25.49
CA HIS A 326 6.83 -27.69 24.09
C HIS A 326 8.02 -27.99 23.16
N LYS A 327 8.30 -29.28 22.98
CA LYS A 327 9.31 -29.84 22.06
C LYS A 327 8.80 -31.12 21.41
N GLY A 328 9.12 -31.30 20.13
CA GLY A 328 8.69 -32.46 19.34
C GLY A 328 9.86 -33.18 18.66
N PRO A 329 9.64 -34.41 18.13
CA PRO A 329 10.71 -35.24 17.55
C PRO A 329 11.39 -34.60 16.34
N PHE A 330 10.73 -33.64 15.67
CA PHE A 330 11.27 -32.91 14.52
C PHE A 330 11.84 -31.52 14.87
N THR A 331 11.56 -30.97 16.07
CA THR A 331 11.94 -29.60 16.47
C THR A 331 13.08 -29.56 17.50
N GLY A 332 13.64 -30.70 17.87
CA GLY A 332 14.84 -30.79 18.71
C GLY A 332 14.63 -30.25 20.13
N GLN A 333 15.08 -29.02 20.38
CA GLN A 333 14.92 -28.35 21.68
C GLN A 333 13.61 -27.55 21.79
N GLY A 334 12.79 -27.49 20.73
CA GLY A 334 11.52 -26.77 20.74
C GLY A 334 11.70 -25.27 20.97
N HIS A 335 10.92 -24.68 21.87
CA HIS A 335 10.91 -23.23 22.14
C HIS A 335 11.97 -22.75 23.15
N LYS A 336 12.95 -23.60 23.51
CA LYS A 336 14.01 -23.23 24.46
C LYS A 336 14.82 -22.02 23.96
N GLY A 337 14.96 -21.00 24.81
CA GLY A 337 15.63 -19.74 24.47
C GLY A 337 14.70 -18.62 23.98
N LEU A 338 13.43 -18.90 23.64
CA LEU A 338 12.49 -17.85 23.19
C LEU A 338 12.10 -16.91 24.33
N TYR A 339 12.00 -17.41 25.56
CA TYR A 339 11.74 -16.58 26.76
C TYR A 339 12.84 -15.54 26.95
N GLU A 340 14.10 -15.96 26.90
CA GLU A 340 15.27 -15.10 27.00
C GLU A 340 15.31 -14.06 25.88
N ILE A 341 15.06 -14.46 24.62
CA ILE A 341 15.02 -13.53 23.48
C ILE A 341 13.94 -12.45 23.67
N LEU A 342 12.75 -12.83 24.10
CA LEU A 342 11.61 -11.91 24.30
C LEU A 342 11.71 -11.05 25.57
N THR A 343 12.57 -11.40 26.53
CA THR A 343 12.83 -10.60 27.74
C THR A 343 14.12 -9.77 27.67
N THR A 344 15.00 -10.03 26.69
CA THR A 344 16.27 -9.29 26.53
C THR A 344 16.33 -8.41 25.27
N SER A 345 15.34 -8.47 24.36
CA SER A 345 15.32 -7.68 23.13
C SER A 345 14.00 -6.95 22.90
N TRP A 346 14.01 -5.63 23.06
CA TRP A 346 12.92 -4.74 22.66
C TRP A 346 12.59 -4.88 21.16
N HIS A 347 13.58 -5.07 20.29
CA HIS A 347 13.37 -5.30 18.86
C HIS A 347 12.63 -6.61 18.56
N ALA A 348 12.86 -7.68 19.33
CA ALA A 348 12.11 -8.93 19.16
C ALA A 348 10.62 -8.77 19.54
N GLN A 349 10.36 -8.13 20.69
CA GLN A 349 9.00 -7.77 21.12
C GLN A 349 8.30 -6.86 20.10
N LEU A 350 8.95 -5.77 19.68
CA LEU A 350 8.41 -4.82 18.71
C LEU A 350 8.11 -5.49 17.37
N SER A 351 8.98 -6.39 16.89
CA SER A 351 8.76 -7.12 15.64
C SER A 351 7.54 -8.05 15.71
N LEU A 352 7.30 -8.72 16.84
CA LEU A 352 6.12 -9.57 17.03
C LEU A 352 4.86 -8.72 17.15
N ASN A 353 4.91 -7.66 17.96
CA ASN A 353 3.77 -6.78 18.23
C ASN A 353 3.33 -6.03 16.97
N LEU A 354 4.25 -5.54 16.14
CA LEU A 354 3.92 -4.90 14.87
C LEU A 354 3.36 -5.89 13.83
N ALA A 355 3.84 -7.14 13.80
CA ALA A 355 3.27 -8.16 12.93
C ALA A 355 1.82 -8.48 13.31
N MET A 356 1.56 -8.73 14.60
CA MET A 356 0.21 -9.02 15.10
C MET A 356 -0.74 -7.82 14.97
N LEU A 357 -0.27 -6.61 15.29
CA LEU A 357 -1.09 -5.39 15.18
C LEU A 357 -1.38 -5.04 13.71
N GLY A 358 -0.41 -5.20 12.80
CA GLY A 358 -0.60 -4.98 11.36
C GLY A 358 -1.56 -5.98 10.72
N SER A 359 -1.56 -7.25 11.15
CA SER A 359 -2.59 -8.20 10.77
C SER A 359 -3.95 -7.86 11.38
N LEU A 360 -3.99 -7.41 12.64
CA LEU A 360 -5.23 -7.04 13.32
C LEU A 360 -5.91 -5.82 12.65
N THR A 361 -5.18 -4.78 12.25
CA THR A 361 -5.79 -3.63 11.57
C THR A 361 -6.36 -3.99 10.19
N ILE A 362 -5.75 -4.94 9.47
CA ILE A 362 -6.30 -5.50 8.23
C ILE A 362 -7.60 -6.28 8.51
N ILE A 363 -7.65 -7.08 9.58
CA ILE A 363 -8.87 -7.81 10.00
C ILE A 363 -9.97 -6.83 10.41
N VAL A 364 -9.66 -5.80 11.19
CA VAL A 364 -10.60 -4.73 11.58
C VAL A 364 -11.19 -4.04 10.35
N ALA A 365 -10.38 -3.72 9.33
CA ALA A 365 -10.89 -3.15 8.09
C ALA A 365 -11.88 -4.07 7.37
N HIS A 366 -11.59 -5.37 7.28
CA HIS A 366 -12.50 -6.35 6.66
C HIS A 366 -13.80 -6.55 7.47
N HIS A 367 -13.70 -6.53 8.79
CA HIS A 367 -14.86 -6.65 9.68
C HIS A 367 -15.74 -5.39 9.63
N MET A 368 -15.16 -4.19 9.62
CA MET A 368 -15.93 -2.95 9.68
C MET A 368 -16.75 -2.65 8.42
N TYR A 369 -16.30 -3.03 7.21
CA TYR A 369 -17.11 -2.84 6.00
C TYR A 369 -18.24 -3.88 5.88
N SER A 370 -18.02 -5.09 6.37
CA SER A 370 -18.97 -6.21 6.26
C SER A 370 -19.92 -6.30 7.45
N MET A 371 -19.60 -5.68 8.57
CA MET A 371 -20.41 -5.60 9.79
C MET A 371 -20.33 -4.16 10.36
N PRO A 372 -20.94 -3.15 9.71
CA PRO A 372 -20.80 -1.73 10.10
C PRO A 372 -21.19 -1.48 11.57
N PRO A 373 -20.26 -1.14 12.47
CA PRO A 373 -20.51 -1.21 13.91
C PRO A 373 -21.15 0.05 14.52
N TYR A 374 -21.50 1.05 13.69
CA TYR A 374 -22.02 2.34 14.16
C TYR A 374 -23.26 2.77 13.34
N PRO A 375 -24.26 3.42 13.97
CA PRO A 375 -25.46 3.92 13.30
C PRO A 375 -25.14 4.81 12.09
N TYR A 376 -25.87 4.61 10.98
CA TYR A 376 -25.78 5.35 9.72
C TYR A 376 -24.44 5.29 8.98
N LEU A 377 -23.43 4.56 9.48
CA LEU A 377 -22.15 4.39 8.79
C LEU A 377 -22.29 3.62 7.47
N ALA A 378 -23.24 2.69 7.38
CA ALA A 378 -23.43 1.87 6.19
C ALA A 378 -24.01 2.63 4.98
N ILE A 379 -24.65 3.79 5.20
CA ILE A 379 -25.24 4.65 4.16
C ILE A 379 -24.56 6.02 4.03
N ASP A 380 -23.71 6.38 4.99
CA ASP A 380 -22.58 7.31 4.77
C ASP A 380 -21.53 6.58 3.91
N TYR A 381 -21.91 6.27 2.67
CA TYR A 381 -21.02 5.67 1.65
C TYR A 381 -19.70 6.40 1.60
N GLY A 382 -19.75 7.71 1.87
CA GLY A 382 -18.65 8.62 2.08
C GLY A 382 -17.60 8.29 3.15
N ARG A 383 -17.55 7.05 3.63
CA ARG A 383 -16.45 6.40 4.37
C ARG A 383 -16.42 4.89 4.10
N PRO A 384 -16.49 4.45 2.84
CA PRO A 384 -15.20 4.22 2.18
C PRO A 384 -15.06 4.70 0.71
N GLN A 385 -14.34 5.82 0.51
CA GLN A 385 -13.53 6.26 -0.68
C GLN A 385 -14.21 7.25 -1.69
N ASP A 386 -14.29 8.59 -1.41
CA ASP A 386 -15.42 9.61 -1.47
C ASP A 386 -15.53 10.76 -2.62
N MET A 387 -16.65 11.37 -3.18
CA MET A 387 -17.09 11.58 -4.65
C MET A 387 -17.06 12.92 -5.47
N PHE A 388 -18.16 13.36 -6.10
CA PHE A 388 -18.21 13.68 -7.58
C PHE A 388 -18.34 15.17 -8.09
N SER A 389 -18.24 15.31 -9.44
CA SER A 389 -18.94 16.19 -10.44
C SER A 389 -19.82 17.39 -10.02
N ASP A 390 -20.02 18.46 -10.82
CA ASP A 390 -19.43 18.91 -12.11
C ASP A 390 -19.77 20.42 -12.37
N THR A 391 -18.90 21.19 -13.06
CA THR A 391 -19.21 22.13 -14.19
C THR A 391 -18.03 23.08 -14.58
N ALA A 392 -17.16 22.57 -15.46
CA ALA A 392 -16.27 23.23 -16.46
C ALA A 392 -15.89 24.75 -16.44
N ILE A 393 -14.57 25.04 -16.54
CA ILE A 393 -13.94 26.21 -17.23
C ILE A 393 -12.65 25.76 -17.99
N GLN A 394 -12.28 26.42 -19.09
CA GLN A 394 -11.05 26.17 -19.87
C GLN A 394 -9.90 27.18 -19.59
N LEU A 395 -8.65 26.75 -19.81
CA LEU A 395 -7.45 27.59 -19.95
C LEU A 395 -7.05 27.74 -21.43
N GLN A 396 -6.34 28.82 -21.82
CA GLN A 396 -5.95 29.14 -23.21
C GLN A 396 -4.51 29.73 -23.33
N PRO A 397 -3.73 29.43 -24.39
CA PRO A 397 -2.31 29.79 -24.54
C PRO A 397 -2.05 31.15 -25.22
N ILE A 398 -2.43 32.25 -24.56
CA ILE A 398 -2.48 33.62 -25.11
C ILE A 398 -1.22 34.04 -25.89
N PHE A 399 -0.01 33.78 -25.39
CA PHE A 399 1.23 34.24 -26.04
C PHE A 399 1.52 33.57 -27.39
N ALA A 400 1.25 32.27 -27.52
CA ALA A 400 1.46 31.54 -28.77
C ALA A 400 0.45 31.98 -29.85
N GLN A 401 -0.81 32.19 -29.44
CA GLN A 401 -1.88 32.74 -30.29
C GLN A 401 -1.56 34.18 -30.73
N TRP A 402 -0.94 35.00 -29.86
CA TRP A 402 -0.48 36.35 -30.23
C TRP A 402 0.62 36.35 -31.30
N VAL A 403 1.62 35.46 -31.19
CA VAL A 403 2.65 35.29 -32.23
C VAL A 403 2.02 34.82 -33.56
N GLN A 404 1.13 33.83 -33.51
CA GLN A 404 0.43 33.30 -34.68
C GLN A 404 -0.38 34.40 -35.39
N ASN A 405 -1.19 35.16 -34.64
CA ASN A 405 -1.96 36.28 -35.17
C ASN A 405 -1.07 37.38 -35.76
N THR A 406 0.10 37.64 -35.18
CA THR A 406 1.07 38.62 -35.70
C THR A 406 1.67 38.19 -37.05
N HIS A 407 1.88 36.89 -37.26
CA HIS A 407 2.30 36.35 -38.56
C HIS A 407 1.16 36.33 -39.60
N ALA A 408 -0.07 36.01 -39.19
CA ALA A 408 -1.24 36.04 -40.06
C ALA A 408 -1.58 37.47 -40.55
N LEU A 409 -1.41 38.47 -39.69
CA LEU A 409 -1.67 39.89 -39.97
C LEU A 409 -0.49 40.64 -40.61
N ALA A 410 0.64 39.99 -40.87
CA ALA A 410 1.82 40.66 -41.42
C ALA A 410 1.62 41.25 -42.85
N PRO A 411 0.95 40.55 -43.80
CA PRO A 411 0.67 41.10 -45.12
C PRO A 411 -0.21 42.36 -45.02
N GLY A 412 0.20 43.44 -45.69
CA GLY A 412 -0.54 44.70 -45.71
C GLY A 412 -0.44 45.59 -44.46
N ILE A 413 -0.06 45.06 -43.28
CA ILE A 413 0.11 45.86 -42.05
C ILE A 413 1.59 46.12 -41.73
N THR A 414 2.39 45.06 -41.49
CA THR A 414 3.82 45.20 -41.15
C THR A 414 4.75 44.95 -42.34
N ALA A 415 4.27 44.27 -43.37
CA ALA A 415 4.95 44.08 -44.65
C ALA A 415 4.02 44.44 -45.84
N PRO A 416 3.87 45.74 -46.19
CA PRO A 416 2.92 46.18 -47.22
C PRO A 416 3.18 45.64 -48.64
N GLY A 417 4.39 45.15 -48.92
CA GLY A 417 4.75 44.53 -50.20
C GLY A 417 4.52 43.01 -50.28
N ALA A 418 4.04 42.37 -49.20
CA ALA A 418 3.74 40.94 -49.19
C ALA A 418 2.29 40.70 -49.63
N THR A 419 2.10 39.93 -50.70
CA THR A 419 0.78 39.60 -51.28
C THR A 419 0.10 38.38 -50.63
N ALA A 420 0.81 37.65 -49.77
CA ALA A 420 0.33 36.51 -49.00
C ALA A 420 1.18 36.35 -47.72
N SER A 421 0.72 35.55 -46.76
CA SER A 421 1.52 35.21 -45.58
C SER A 421 2.70 34.28 -45.94
N THR A 422 3.77 34.33 -45.17
CA THR A 422 4.99 33.52 -45.43
C THR A 422 4.79 32.02 -45.18
N SER A 423 3.70 31.62 -44.53
CA SER A 423 3.25 30.24 -44.43
C SER A 423 1.77 30.20 -44.02
N LEU A 424 0.94 29.54 -44.84
CA LEU A 424 -0.50 29.37 -44.62
C LEU A 424 -0.83 28.64 -43.31
N THR A 425 0.13 27.87 -42.78
CA THR A 425 -0.01 27.09 -41.53
C THR A 425 -0.16 27.95 -40.28
N TRP A 426 0.36 29.20 -40.30
CA TRP A 426 0.37 30.12 -39.15
C TRP A 426 -0.84 31.05 -39.09
N GLY A 427 -1.96 30.67 -39.71
CA GLY A 427 -3.20 31.46 -39.71
C GLY A 427 -3.34 32.39 -40.92
N GLY A 428 -4.58 32.79 -41.20
CA GLY A 428 -4.92 33.72 -42.29
C GLY A 428 -4.87 33.14 -43.71
N GLY A 429 -4.57 31.84 -43.88
CA GLY A 429 -4.55 31.16 -45.17
C GLY A 429 -5.81 30.32 -45.44
N GLU A 430 -6.25 30.25 -46.69
CA GLU A 430 -7.25 29.29 -47.15
C GLU A 430 -6.72 27.85 -47.13
N LEU A 431 -7.61 26.87 -47.03
CA LEU A 431 -7.25 25.45 -47.14
C LEU A 431 -6.76 25.14 -48.55
N VAL A 432 -5.60 24.46 -48.64
CA VAL A 432 -5.05 23.96 -49.91
C VAL A 432 -5.25 22.45 -49.96
N ALA A 433 -6.04 21.99 -50.92
CA ALA A 433 -6.23 20.57 -51.20
C ALA A 433 -5.74 20.20 -52.60
N VAL A 434 -5.20 18.99 -52.75
CA VAL A 434 -4.70 18.43 -54.01
C VAL A 434 -5.24 17.01 -54.15
N GLY A 435 -6.03 16.75 -55.19
CA GLY A 435 -6.61 15.42 -55.45
C GLY A 435 -7.49 14.88 -54.32
N GLY A 436 -8.33 15.73 -53.70
CA GLY A 436 -9.21 15.35 -52.60
C GLY A 436 -8.53 15.17 -51.23
N LYS A 437 -7.22 15.44 -51.13
CA LYS A 437 -6.45 15.38 -49.88
C LYS A 437 -6.00 16.76 -49.44
N VAL A 438 -6.06 17.04 -48.13
CA VAL A 438 -5.57 18.30 -47.56
C VAL A 438 -4.04 18.31 -47.60
N ALA A 439 -3.48 19.33 -48.26
CA ALA A 439 -2.04 19.56 -48.37
C ALA A 439 -1.56 20.57 -47.32
N LEU A 440 -2.32 21.65 -47.08
CA LEU A 440 -2.07 22.64 -46.03
C LEU A 440 -3.40 23.14 -45.43
N LEU A 441 -3.40 23.32 -44.11
CA LEU A 441 -4.47 23.92 -43.31
C LEU A 441 -3.81 24.70 -42.14
N PRO A 442 -4.38 25.81 -41.65
CA PRO A 442 -3.90 26.49 -40.45
C PRO A 442 -3.99 25.60 -39.20
N ILE A 443 -2.94 25.58 -38.38
CA ILE A 443 -2.89 24.76 -37.16
C ILE A 443 -3.44 25.56 -35.95
N PRO A 444 -4.48 25.08 -35.24
CA PRO A 444 -4.93 25.72 -34.01
C PRO A 444 -3.96 25.41 -32.85
N LEU A 445 -3.55 26.45 -32.11
CA LEU A 445 -2.69 26.32 -30.92
C LEU A 445 -3.53 26.46 -29.63
N GLY A 446 -3.62 25.38 -28.86
CA GLY A 446 -4.38 25.28 -27.61
C GLY A 446 -3.52 24.95 -26.38
N THR A 447 -4.16 24.79 -25.23
CA THR A 447 -3.48 24.51 -23.95
C THR A 447 -2.74 23.17 -23.94
N ALA A 448 -3.22 22.21 -24.74
CA ALA A 448 -2.51 20.98 -25.07
C ALA A 448 -1.11 21.24 -25.63
N ASP A 449 -1.01 22.05 -26.68
CA ASP A 449 0.24 22.41 -27.33
C ASP A 449 1.22 23.09 -26.35
N PHE A 450 0.71 23.98 -25.48
CA PHE A 450 1.52 24.64 -24.44
C PHE A 450 2.17 23.65 -23.46
N LEU A 451 1.41 22.65 -22.99
CA LEU A 451 1.92 21.63 -22.07
C LEU A 451 2.99 20.75 -22.73
N VAL A 452 2.76 20.30 -23.96
CA VAL A 452 3.72 19.44 -24.67
C VAL A 452 5.03 20.18 -25.01
N HIS A 453 4.96 21.48 -25.33
CA HIS A 453 6.17 22.30 -25.53
C HIS A 453 7.06 22.39 -24.28
N HIS A 454 6.48 22.33 -23.06
CA HIS A 454 7.28 22.27 -21.83
C HIS A 454 7.99 20.92 -21.66
N ILE A 455 7.39 19.81 -22.14
CA ILE A 455 8.03 18.48 -22.17
C ILE A 455 9.19 18.46 -23.17
N HIS A 456 9.05 19.09 -24.34
CA HIS A 456 10.16 19.29 -25.29
C HIS A 456 11.29 20.08 -24.65
N ALA A 457 10.98 21.23 -24.03
CA ALA A 457 11.99 22.06 -23.36
C ALA A 457 12.73 21.28 -22.28
N PHE A 458 12.02 20.59 -21.39
CA PHE A 458 12.62 19.79 -20.32
C PHE A 458 13.55 18.69 -20.85
N THR A 459 13.07 17.85 -21.77
CA THR A 459 13.86 16.72 -22.31
C THR A 459 15.12 17.17 -23.05
N ILE A 460 15.03 18.27 -23.82
CA ILE A 460 16.19 18.85 -24.53
C ILE A 460 17.21 19.44 -23.53
N HIS A 461 16.78 20.23 -22.54
CA HIS A 461 17.70 20.82 -21.56
C HIS A 461 18.41 19.74 -20.72
N VAL A 462 17.69 18.71 -20.28
CA VAL A 462 18.27 17.55 -19.57
C VAL A 462 19.31 16.84 -20.44
N THR A 463 19.00 16.57 -21.70
CA THR A 463 19.93 15.95 -22.66
C THR A 463 21.23 16.74 -22.80
N VAL A 464 21.11 18.06 -23.03
CA VAL A 464 22.27 18.96 -23.22
C VAL A 464 23.15 19.00 -21.97
N LEU A 465 22.55 19.11 -20.78
CA LEU A 465 23.30 19.14 -19.50
C LEU A 465 24.08 17.84 -19.25
N ILE A 466 23.50 16.68 -19.57
CA ILE A 466 24.15 15.36 -19.40
C ILE A 466 25.34 15.23 -20.35
N LEU A 467 25.16 15.57 -21.63
CA LEU A 467 26.22 15.48 -22.64
C LEU A 467 27.35 16.49 -22.37
N LEU A 468 27.02 17.74 -22.02
CA LEU A 468 28.00 18.77 -21.70
C LEU A 468 28.87 18.35 -20.50
N LYS A 469 28.27 17.80 -19.44
CA LYS A 469 29.01 17.24 -18.29
C LYS A 469 29.91 16.06 -18.72
N GLY A 470 29.39 15.15 -19.56
CA GLY A 470 30.14 14.00 -20.06
C GLY A 470 31.42 14.39 -20.81
N VAL A 471 31.38 15.46 -21.60
CA VAL A 471 32.55 16.01 -22.32
C VAL A 471 33.52 16.69 -21.35
N LEU A 472 33.04 17.59 -20.49
CA LEU A 472 33.88 18.41 -19.60
C LEU A 472 34.66 17.57 -18.57
N PHE A 473 34.09 16.48 -18.06
CA PHE A 473 34.69 15.63 -17.03
C PHE A 473 35.24 14.29 -17.56
N ALA A 474 35.56 14.22 -18.85
CA ALA A 474 36.06 13.00 -19.51
C ALA A 474 37.49 12.62 -19.13
N ARG A 475 38.39 13.60 -18.93
CA ARG A 475 39.84 13.36 -18.74
C ARG A 475 40.32 13.36 -17.28
N SER A 476 39.65 14.11 -16.40
CA SER A 476 39.94 14.15 -14.96
C SER A 476 38.71 14.70 -14.22
N SER A 477 38.51 14.30 -12.97
CA SER A 477 37.63 15.02 -12.03
C SER A 477 38.30 15.12 -10.66
N ARG A 478 37.83 16.01 -9.78
CA ARG A 478 38.51 16.25 -8.49
C ARG A 478 38.44 15.05 -7.53
N LEU A 479 37.47 14.16 -7.75
CA LEU A 479 37.29 12.89 -7.04
C LEU A 479 38.13 11.75 -7.64
N ILE A 480 38.42 11.80 -8.95
CA ILE A 480 39.26 10.82 -9.66
C ILE A 480 40.29 11.58 -10.51
N PRO A 481 41.40 12.03 -9.92
CA PRO A 481 42.42 12.82 -10.64
C PRO A 481 43.02 12.05 -11.82
N ASP A 482 43.18 10.74 -11.64
CA ASP A 482 43.74 9.74 -12.54
C ASP A 482 42.72 9.09 -13.50
N LYS A 483 41.55 9.72 -13.71
CA LYS A 483 40.46 9.20 -14.57
C LYS A 483 40.91 8.83 -15.99
N ALA A 484 41.94 9.51 -16.52
CA ALA A 484 42.58 9.18 -17.79
C ALA A 484 43.20 7.76 -17.84
N ASN A 485 43.66 7.22 -16.70
CA ASN A 485 44.37 5.95 -16.60
C ASN A 485 43.42 4.74 -16.44
N LEU A 486 42.21 4.96 -15.94
CA LEU A 486 41.21 3.89 -15.69
C LEU A 486 40.51 3.41 -16.98
N GLY A 487 40.70 4.13 -18.09
CA GLY A 487 40.05 3.86 -19.36
C GLY A 487 38.53 4.14 -19.36
N PHE A 488 37.93 4.10 -20.55
CA PHE A 488 36.54 4.53 -20.73
C PHE A 488 35.48 3.66 -20.03
N ARG A 489 35.81 2.45 -19.55
CA ARG A 489 34.86 1.39 -19.13
C ARG A 489 34.89 1.04 -17.63
N PHE A 490 35.44 1.90 -16.77
CA PHE A 490 35.56 1.63 -15.32
C PHE A 490 34.21 1.81 -14.58
N PRO A 491 33.70 0.82 -13.82
CA PRO A 491 32.32 0.82 -13.32
C PRO A 491 32.08 1.59 -12.00
N CYS A 492 32.92 1.38 -10.97
CA CYS A 492 32.85 2.07 -9.67
C CYS A 492 34.21 2.04 -8.97
N ASP A 493 34.55 3.07 -8.19
CA ASP A 493 35.70 3.03 -7.26
C ASP A 493 35.32 2.37 -5.91
N GLY A 494 36.32 1.89 -5.17
CA GLY A 494 36.18 1.06 -3.98
C GLY A 494 35.75 1.80 -2.69
N PRO A 495 35.59 1.06 -1.57
CA PRO A 495 35.09 1.61 -0.31
C PRO A 495 35.88 2.81 0.23
N GLY A 496 37.21 2.80 0.07
CA GLY A 496 38.12 3.80 0.62
C GLY A 496 38.02 5.21 0.00
N ARG A 497 37.22 5.42 -1.05
CA ARG A 497 37.05 6.72 -1.73
C ARG A 497 35.57 7.13 -1.93
N GLY A 498 34.64 6.53 -1.19
CA GLY A 498 33.25 6.97 -1.13
C GLY A 498 32.27 6.28 -2.09
N GLY A 499 32.68 5.20 -2.76
CA GLY A 499 31.78 4.22 -3.37
C GLY A 499 30.87 4.75 -4.49
N THR A 500 31.39 5.59 -5.38
CA THR A 500 30.65 6.11 -6.53
C THR A 500 30.61 5.12 -7.70
N CYS A 501 29.43 4.63 -8.04
CA CYS A 501 29.12 3.98 -9.32
C CYS A 501 28.52 4.99 -10.32
N GLN A 502 28.47 4.63 -11.61
CA GLN A 502 27.94 5.46 -12.72
C GLN A 502 28.74 6.75 -13.02
N VAL A 503 30.08 6.66 -13.02
CA VAL A 503 30.97 7.83 -13.26
C VAL A 503 31.76 7.73 -14.57
N SER A 504 31.55 6.66 -15.36
CA SER A 504 32.28 6.49 -16.63
C SER A 504 31.79 7.45 -17.71
N ALA A 505 32.66 7.70 -18.70
CA ALA A 505 32.28 8.48 -19.88
C ALA A 505 31.23 7.75 -20.72
N TRP A 506 31.25 6.41 -20.75
CA TRP A 506 30.21 5.62 -21.41
C TRP A 506 28.85 5.76 -20.71
N ASP A 507 28.79 5.87 -19.38
CA ASP A 507 27.51 6.08 -18.67
C ASP A 507 26.87 7.42 -19.07
N HIS A 508 27.66 8.48 -19.19
CA HIS A 508 27.19 9.80 -19.64
C HIS A 508 26.77 9.79 -21.11
N VAL A 509 27.46 9.04 -21.97
CA VAL A 509 27.07 8.85 -23.37
C VAL A 509 25.78 8.01 -23.48
N PHE A 510 25.64 6.92 -22.72
CA PHE A 510 24.41 6.11 -22.73
C PHE A 510 23.21 6.87 -22.17
N LEU A 511 23.38 7.61 -21.07
CA LEU A 511 22.32 8.43 -20.49
C LEU A 511 21.96 9.61 -21.40
N GLY A 512 22.96 10.26 -22.01
CA GLY A 512 22.74 11.32 -22.99
C GLY A 512 22.02 10.82 -24.25
N LEU A 513 22.42 9.67 -24.80
CA LEU A 513 21.74 9.03 -25.93
C LEU A 513 20.32 8.58 -25.58
N PHE A 514 20.08 8.11 -24.36
CA PHE A 514 18.75 7.77 -23.87
C PHE A 514 17.84 9.00 -23.81
N TRP A 515 18.27 10.09 -23.19
CA TRP A 515 17.48 11.32 -23.12
C TRP A 515 17.32 11.98 -24.49
N MET A 516 18.35 11.94 -25.35
CA MET A 516 18.28 12.41 -26.74
C MET A 516 17.27 11.61 -27.57
N TYR A 517 17.27 10.27 -27.44
CA TYR A 517 16.29 9.41 -28.09
C TYR A 517 14.87 9.74 -27.64
N ASN A 518 14.63 9.85 -26.33
CA ASN A 518 13.32 10.24 -25.81
C ASN A 518 12.88 11.64 -26.27
N ALA A 519 13.79 12.63 -26.28
CA ALA A 519 13.50 13.98 -26.77
C ALA A 519 13.10 13.98 -28.25
N ILE A 520 13.85 13.26 -29.09
CA ILE A 520 13.56 13.10 -30.53
C ILE A 520 12.24 12.36 -30.73
N SER A 521 12.00 11.26 -30.00
CA SER A 521 10.75 10.50 -30.05
C SER A 521 9.54 11.36 -29.67
N VAL A 522 9.58 12.11 -28.56
CA VAL A 522 8.46 12.97 -28.14
C VAL A 522 8.17 14.05 -29.19
N VAL A 523 9.20 14.70 -29.76
CA VAL A 523 9.02 15.71 -30.82
C VAL A 523 8.41 15.10 -32.10
N ILE A 524 8.89 13.93 -32.53
CA ILE A 524 8.37 13.22 -33.72
C ILE A 524 6.94 12.73 -33.49
N PHE A 525 6.64 12.20 -32.30
CA PHE A 525 5.30 11.73 -31.93
C PHE A 525 4.31 12.89 -31.79
N HIS A 526 4.70 14.00 -31.15
CA HIS A 526 3.91 15.22 -31.11
C HIS A 526 3.58 15.73 -32.52
N PHE A 527 4.60 15.87 -33.38
CA PHE A 527 4.41 16.33 -34.75
C PHE A 527 3.51 15.39 -35.56
N SER A 528 3.76 14.07 -35.51
CA SER A 528 2.97 13.08 -36.24
C SER A 528 1.51 13.07 -35.78
N TRP A 529 1.25 13.12 -34.47
CA TRP A 529 -0.13 13.16 -33.95
C TRP A 529 -0.83 14.47 -34.30
N LYS A 530 -0.20 15.62 -34.04
CA LYS A 530 -0.77 16.94 -34.35
C LYS A 530 -1.12 17.06 -35.84
N MET A 531 -0.25 16.57 -36.73
CA MET A 531 -0.52 16.56 -38.16
C MET A 531 -1.64 15.58 -38.55
N GLN A 532 -1.69 14.36 -38.01
CA GLN A 532 -2.77 13.40 -38.28
C GLN A 532 -4.14 13.82 -37.71
N SER A 533 -4.13 14.59 -36.62
CA SER A 533 -5.34 15.06 -35.94
C SER A 533 -5.89 16.34 -36.55
N ASP A 534 -5.03 17.34 -36.79
CA ASP A 534 -5.46 18.73 -36.99
C ASP A 534 -5.14 19.27 -38.40
N VAL A 535 -4.50 18.48 -39.29
CA VAL A 535 -4.09 18.94 -40.64
C VAL A 535 -4.38 17.91 -41.74
N TRP A 536 -3.81 16.71 -41.65
CA TRP A 536 -3.92 15.68 -42.68
C TRP A 536 -5.30 15.03 -42.66
N GLY A 537 -5.88 14.89 -43.84
CA GLY A 537 -7.23 14.38 -44.04
C GLY A 537 -7.67 14.39 -45.50
N THR A 538 -8.89 13.91 -45.74
CA THR A 538 -9.59 14.05 -47.02
C THR A 538 -10.61 15.17 -46.93
N ILE A 539 -10.87 15.84 -48.06
CA ILE A 539 -11.95 16.83 -48.19
C ILE A 539 -13.04 16.26 -49.11
N SER A 540 -14.30 16.42 -48.73
CA SER A 540 -15.45 16.04 -49.54
C SER A 540 -15.82 17.12 -50.55
N ASP A 541 -16.63 16.78 -51.56
CA ASP A 541 -17.15 17.72 -52.56
C ASP A 541 -18.05 18.83 -51.94
N GLN A 542 -18.44 18.66 -50.67
CA GLN A 542 -19.17 19.66 -49.87
C GLN A 542 -18.24 20.54 -49.01
N GLY A 543 -16.92 20.42 -49.17
CA GLY A 543 -15.92 21.22 -48.44
C GLY A 543 -15.60 20.73 -47.01
N VAL A 544 -16.16 19.61 -46.57
CA VAL A 544 -15.97 19.08 -45.21
C VAL A 544 -14.66 18.29 -45.15
N VAL A 545 -13.78 18.63 -44.19
CA VAL A 545 -12.52 17.93 -43.94
C VAL A 545 -12.73 16.80 -42.93
N THR A 546 -12.21 15.60 -43.26
CA THR A 546 -12.15 14.45 -42.36
C THR A 546 -10.69 14.14 -42.03
N HIS A 547 -10.27 14.38 -40.78
CA HIS A 547 -8.90 14.18 -40.33
C HIS A 547 -8.59 12.71 -40.01
N ILE A 548 -7.32 12.30 -40.19
CA ILE A 548 -6.87 10.90 -40.04
C ILE A 548 -7.13 10.34 -38.63
N THR A 549 -6.93 11.14 -37.57
CA THR A 549 -7.29 10.76 -36.18
C THR A 549 -8.43 11.61 -35.61
N GLY A 550 -9.30 12.15 -36.47
CA GLY A 550 -10.58 12.75 -36.06
C GLY A 550 -10.53 14.00 -35.18
N GLY A 551 -9.45 14.80 -35.20
CA GLY A 551 -9.36 16.06 -34.44
C GLY A 551 -9.17 15.90 -32.92
N ASN A 552 -8.79 14.71 -32.45
CA ASN A 552 -8.77 14.38 -31.02
C ASN A 552 -7.59 14.97 -30.22
N PHE A 553 -6.56 15.54 -30.85
CA PHE A 553 -5.31 15.94 -30.20
C PHE A 553 -5.53 16.94 -29.05
N ALA A 554 -6.34 17.98 -29.27
CA ALA A 554 -6.55 19.04 -28.28
C ALA A 554 -7.24 18.57 -26.98
N GLN A 555 -8.04 17.50 -27.06
CA GLN A 555 -8.74 16.89 -25.91
C GLN A 555 -7.92 15.75 -25.27
N SER A 556 -7.14 15.02 -26.07
CA SER A 556 -6.49 13.78 -25.62
C SER A 556 -5.08 14.00 -25.10
N SER A 557 -4.28 14.83 -25.78
CA SER A 557 -2.84 14.98 -25.50
C SER A 557 -2.51 15.75 -24.20
N ILE A 558 -3.52 16.31 -23.53
CA ILE A 558 -3.42 16.81 -22.14
C ILE A 558 -3.33 15.69 -21.08
N THR A 559 -3.56 14.43 -21.44
CA THR A 559 -3.46 13.28 -20.53
C THR A 559 -2.50 12.21 -21.04
N ILE A 560 -1.79 11.55 -20.12
CA ILE A 560 -0.93 10.40 -20.45
C ILE A 560 -1.75 9.26 -21.09
N ASN A 561 -3.00 9.06 -20.63
CA ASN A 561 -3.89 8.05 -21.22
C ASN A 561 -4.32 8.37 -22.65
N GLY A 562 -4.47 9.64 -23.03
CA GLY A 562 -4.69 10.02 -24.43
C GLY A 562 -3.46 9.76 -25.30
N TRP A 563 -2.26 10.11 -24.83
CA TRP A 563 -1.00 9.75 -25.50
C TRP A 563 -0.85 8.22 -25.69
N LEU A 564 -1.23 7.44 -24.68
CA LEU A 564 -1.19 5.98 -24.74
C LEU A 564 -2.28 5.39 -25.64
N ARG A 565 -3.54 5.84 -25.54
CA ARG A 565 -4.69 5.27 -26.26
C ARG A 565 -4.79 5.79 -27.69
N ASP A 566 -4.89 7.11 -27.84
CA ASP A 566 -5.34 7.77 -29.07
C ASP A 566 -4.21 8.01 -30.07
N PHE A 567 -2.96 7.90 -29.62
CA PHE A 567 -1.78 7.89 -30.47
C PHE A 567 -1.01 6.57 -30.40
N LEU A 568 -0.34 6.25 -29.30
CA LEU A 568 0.60 5.13 -29.27
C LEU A 568 -0.10 3.78 -29.56
N TRP A 569 -1.24 3.49 -28.91
CA TRP A 569 -2.00 2.26 -29.14
C TRP A 569 -2.75 2.28 -30.47
N ALA A 570 -3.38 3.39 -30.86
CA ALA A 570 -4.07 3.52 -32.14
C ALA A 570 -3.15 3.36 -33.37
N GLN A 571 -1.89 3.81 -33.28
CA GLN A 571 -0.89 3.65 -34.34
C GLN A 571 -0.21 2.27 -34.26
N ALA A 572 0.08 1.78 -33.04
CA ALA A 572 0.62 0.43 -32.84
C ALA A 572 -0.35 -0.66 -33.30
N SER A 573 -1.66 -0.51 -33.06
CA SER A 573 -2.67 -1.48 -33.45
C SER A 573 -2.75 -1.63 -34.97
N GLN A 574 -2.66 -0.56 -35.75
CA GLN A 574 -2.57 -0.64 -37.22
C GLN A 574 -1.31 -1.40 -37.68
N VAL A 575 -0.18 -1.16 -37.01
CA VAL A 575 1.10 -1.85 -37.29
C VAL A 575 1.04 -3.34 -36.92
N ILE A 576 0.34 -3.70 -35.83
CA ILE A 576 0.14 -5.08 -35.36
C ILE A 576 -0.91 -5.82 -36.23
N GLN A 577 -2.00 -5.16 -36.59
CA GLN A 577 -3.06 -5.65 -37.49
C GLN A 577 -2.57 -5.83 -38.94
N SER A 578 -1.41 -5.27 -39.30
CA SER A 578 -0.83 -5.41 -40.64
C SER A 578 -0.37 -6.84 -40.99
N TYR A 579 -0.45 -7.79 -40.06
CA TYR A 579 0.00 -9.17 -40.20
C TYR A 579 -0.76 -9.92 -41.32
N GLY A 580 -0.05 -10.28 -42.39
CA GLY A 580 -0.61 -10.83 -43.64
C GLY A 580 -0.63 -9.84 -44.81
N SER A 581 -0.31 -8.56 -44.57
CA SER A 581 -0.15 -7.53 -45.62
C SER A 581 1.33 -7.30 -46.01
N SER A 582 1.56 -6.46 -47.02
CA SER A 582 2.91 -5.99 -47.40
C SER A 582 3.64 -5.20 -46.29
N LEU A 583 2.93 -4.76 -45.25
CA LEU A 583 3.50 -4.04 -44.10
C LEU A 583 3.93 -4.96 -42.94
N SER A 584 3.65 -6.27 -43.00
CA SER A 584 3.90 -7.25 -41.91
C SER A 584 5.33 -7.20 -41.33
N ALA A 585 6.34 -6.89 -42.17
CA ALA A 585 7.72 -6.77 -41.74
C ALA A 585 7.92 -5.69 -40.66
N TYR A 586 7.22 -4.54 -40.79
CA TYR A 586 7.29 -3.45 -39.82
C TYR A 586 6.61 -3.83 -38.50
N GLY A 587 5.53 -4.63 -38.53
CA GLY A 587 4.90 -5.21 -37.34
C GLY A 587 5.86 -6.09 -36.53
N LEU A 588 6.63 -6.96 -37.20
CA LEU A 588 7.65 -7.79 -36.57
C LEU A 588 8.80 -6.97 -35.97
N PHE A 589 9.28 -5.94 -36.66
CA PHE A 589 10.28 -5.01 -36.11
C PHE A 589 9.75 -4.23 -34.89
N PHE A 590 8.50 -3.79 -34.91
CA PHE A 590 7.85 -3.07 -33.82
C PHE A 590 7.74 -3.92 -32.54
N LEU A 591 7.28 -5.17 -32.67
CA LEU A 591 7.18 -6.13 -31.56
C LEU A 591 8.57 -6.50 -31.01
N GLY A 592 9.55 -6.75 -31.88
CA GLY A 592 10.93 -7.02 -31.47
C GLY A 592 11.55 -5.85 -30.69
N ALA A 593 11.34 -4.62 -31.14
CA ALA A 593 11.82 -3.41 -30.44
C ALA A 593 11.17 -3.25 -29.05
N HIS A 594 9.86 -3.48 -28.92
CA HIS A 594 9.15 -3.39 -27.63
C HIS A 594 9.60 -4.46 -26.64
N PHE A 595 9.82 -5.70 -27.10
CA PHE A 595 10.36 -6.76 -26.25
C PHE A 595 11.76 -6.41 -25.72
N VAL A 596 12.66 -5.93 -26.59
CA VAL A 596 14.01 -5.47 -26.20
C VAL A 596 13.96 -4.27 -25.23
N TRP A 597 13.03 -3.34 -25.43
CA TRP A 597 12.84 -2.19 -24.53
C TRP A 597 12.37 -2.62 -23.13
N ALA A 598 11.32 -3.45 -23.04
CA ALA A 598 10.77 -3.92 -21.78
C ALA A 598 11.78 -4.76 -20.96
N PHE A 599 12.51 -5.67 -21.60
CA PHE A 599 13.58 -6.43 -20.96
C PHE A 599 14.72 -5.51 -20.47
N SER A 600 15.10 -4.52 -21.27
CA SER A 600 16.13 -3.54 -20.90
C SER A 600 15.73 -2.69 -19.68
N LEU A 601 14.43 -2.39 -19.53
CA LEU A 601 13.89 -1.65 -18.40
C LEU A 601 13.99 -2.45 -17.09
N MET A 602 13.70 -3.75 -17.12
CA MET A 602 13.85 -4.62 -15.93
C MET A 602 15.31 -4.67 -15.44
N PHE A 603 16.28 -4.75 -16.36
CA PHE A 603 17.71 -4.69 -16.05
C PHE A 603 18.19 -3.30 -15.58
N LEU A 604 17.37 -2.25 -15.70
CA LEU A 604 17.70 -0.90 -15.24
C LEU A 604 17.44 -0.72 -13.73
N PHE A 605 16.37 -1.32 -13.21
CA PHE A 605 15.92 -1.13 -11.82
C PHE A 605 16.47 -2.15 -10.82
N SER A 606 17.23 -3.15 -11.28
CA SER A 606 17.61 -4.31 -10.45
C SER A 606 19.12 -4.58 -10.48
N GLY A 607 19.77 -4.48 -9.32
CA GLY A 607 21.22 -4.62 -9.19
C GLY A 607 21.72 -6.05 -9.48
N ARG A 608 22.88 -6.19 -10.15
CA ARG A 608 23.44 -7.50 -10.53
C ARG A 608 23.58 -8.48 -9.35
N GLY A 609 23.93 -8.00 -8.14
CA GLY A 609 24.03 -8.83 -6.95
C GLY A 609 22.74 -9.57 -6.57
N TYR A 610 21.57 -8.95 -6.77
CA TYR A 610 20.27 -9.56 -6.52
C TYR A 610 20.04 -10.77 -7.44
N TRP A 611 20.26 -10.59 -8.75
CA TRP A 611 20.15 -11.68 -9.72
C TRP A 611 21.25 -12.73 -9.56
N GLN A 612 22.46 -12.34 -9.16
CA GLN A 612 23.57 -13.26 -8.90
C GLN A 612 23.26 -14.17 -7.69
N GLU A 613 22.77 -13.62 -6.56
CA GLU A 613 22.31 -14.45 -5.42
C GLU A 613 21.15 -15.38 -5.81
N LEU A 614 20.20 -14.92 -6.63
CA LEU A 614 19.06 -15.74 -7.07
C LEU A 614 19.49 -16.88 -8.00
N ILE A 615 20.26 -16.57 -9.05
CA ILE A 615 20.76 -17.55 -10.02
C ILE A 615 21.68 -18.56 -9.32
N GLU A 616 22.60 -18.12 -8.45
CA GLU A 616 23.47 -19.03 -7.71
C GLU A 616 22.72 -19.91 -6.70
N SER A 617 21.57 -19.46 -6.19
CA SER A 617 20.68 -20.29 -5.35
C SER A 617 19.99 -21.39 -6.16
N ILE A 618 19.43 -21.04 -7.33
CA ILE A 618 18.78 -21.99 -8.25
C ILE A 618 19.79 -23.00 -8.81
N VAL A 619 20.99 -22.53 -9.15
CA VAL A 619 22.11 -23.35 -9.64
C VAL A 619 22.70 -24.21 -8.52
N TRP A 620 22.73 -23.75 -7.27
CA TRP A 620 23.13 -24.58 -6.12
C TRP A 620 22.15 -25.72 -5.88
N ALA A 621 20.83 -25.46 -5.96
CA ALA A 621 19.80 -26.49 -5.85
C ALA A 621 19.97 -27.56 -6.95
N HIS A 622 20.11 -27.15 -8.22
CA HIS A 622 20.37 -28.06 -9.34
C HIS A 622 21.65 -28.89 -9.17
N ASN A 623 22.76 -28.27 -8.78
CA ASN A 623 24.02 -28.98 -8.57
C ASN A 623 23.95 -29.99 -7.42
N LYS A 624 23.20 -29.70 -6.35
CA LYS A 624 22.96 -30.67 -5.26
C LYS A 624 22.04 -31.83 -5.67
N LEU A 625 21.12 -31.60 -6.61
CA LEU A 625 20.25 -32.62 -7.21
C LEU A 625 20.91 -33.40 -8.36
N LYS A 626 22.14 -33.04 -8.78
CA LYS A 626 22.89 -33.65 -9.89
C LYS A 626 22.19 -33.59 -11.27
N VAL A 627 21.33 -32.60 -11.50
CA VAL A 627 20.71 -32.36 -12.82
C VAL A 627 21.41 -31.16 -13.47
N ALA A 628 22.28 -31.41 -14.44
CA ALA A 628 23.10 -30.37 -15.08
C ALA A 628 23.47 -30.69 -16.54
N PRO A 629 23.23 -29.77 -17.50
CA PRO A 629 23.93 -29.72 -18.78
C PRO A 629 25.41 -29.32 -18.58
N ALA A 630 26.26 -29.55 -19.59
CA ALA A 630 27.71 -29.42 -19.49
C ALA A 630 28.28 -27.98 -19.45
N THR A 631 27.44 -26.94 -19.32
CA THR A 631 27.84 -25.53 -19.34
C THR A 631 27.37 -24.78 -18.09
N GLN A 632 28.29 -24.14 -17.36
CA GLN A 632 27.92 -23.32 -16.20
C GLN A 632 27.40 -21.94 -16.64
N PRO A 633 26.16 -21.55 -16.29
CA PRO A 633 25.67 -20.21 -16.55
C PRO A 633 26.34 -19.21 -15.60
N ARG A 634 27.06 -18.23 -16.17
CA ARG A 634 27.51 -17.02 -15.46
C ARG A 634 26.66 -15.85 -15.93
N ALA A 635 26.21 -14.98 -15.01
CA ALA A 635 25.57 -13.74 -15.41
C ALA A 635 26.57 -12.86 -16.19
N LEU A 636 26.17 -12.45 -17.39
CA LEU A 636 26.95 -11.63 -18.31
C LEU A 636 27.41 -10.31 -17.65
N SER A 637 28.49 -9.72 -18.17
CA SER A 637 28.84 -8.34 -17.80
C SER A 637 27.78 -7.35 -18.29
N ILE A 638 27.69 -6.17 -17.68
CA ILE A 638 26.71 -5.12 -18.05
C ILE A 638 26.80 -4.74 -19.55
N VAL A 639 28.00 -4.85 -20.15
CA VAL A 639 28.22 -4.59 -21.59
C VAL A 639 27.76 -5.77 -22.46
N GLN A 640 27.89 -7.01 -21.98
CA GLN A 640 27.50 -8.22 -22.72
C GLN A 640 26.00 -8.55 -22.58
N GLY A 641 25.37 -8.25 -21.43
CA GLY A 641 23.93 -8.41 -21.24
C GLY A 641 23.12 -7.58 -22.25
N ARG A 642 23.64 -6.40 -22.63
CA ARG A 642 23.09 -5.54 -23.68
C ARG A 642 23.28 -6.06 -25.12
N ALA A 643 23.99 -7.19 -25.31
CA ALA A 643 24.33 -7.73 -26.64
C ALA A 643 23.77 -9.13 -26.92
N VAL A 644 23.24 -9.85 -25.92
CA VAL A 644 22.82 -11.26 -26.05
C VAL A 644 21.31 -11.44 -26.30
N GLY A 645 20.55 -10.35 -26.44
CA GLY A 645 19.10 -10.36 -26.73
C GLY A 645 18.67 -10.86 -28.12
N VAL A 646 19.53 -11.60 -28.83
CA VAL A 646 19.35 -11.98 -30.25
C VAL A 646 19.40 -13.50 -30.46
N THR A 647 19.72 -14.33 -29.46
CA THR A 647 19.89 -15.78 -29.69
C THR A 647 19.59 -16.67 -28.49
N HIS A 648 18.32 -17.07 -28.33
CA HIS A 648 17.89 -18.46 -28.05
C HIS A 648 16.36 -18.59 -28.23
N TYR A 649 15.94 -19.65 -28.91
CA TYR A 649 14.54 -20.09 -29.05
C TYR A 649 14.54 -21.60 -29.27
N LEU A 650 13.34 -22.23 -29.23
CA LEU A 650 13.09 -23.67 -29.37
C LEU A 650 13.44 -24.54 -28.15
N LEU A 651 12.43 -24.94 -27.37
CA LEU A 651 11.87 -26.30 -27.46
C LEU A 651 10.60 -26.40 -26.58
N GLY A 652 9.50 -26.81 -27.20
CA GLY A 652 8.18 -26.96 -26.56
C GLY A 652 7.09 -26.99 -27.64
N GLY A 653 6.42 -28.14 -27.79
CA GLY A 653 5.44 -28.36 -28.86
C GLY A 653 4.05 -27.84 -28.48
N PHE A 654 3.47 -27.00 -29.35
CA PHE A 654 2.13 -26.44 -29.17
C PHE A 654 1.15 -27.02 -30.20
N HIS A 655 -0.15 -27.05 -29.86
CA HIS A 655 -1.19 -27.52 -30.79
C HIS A 655 -1.30 -26.58 -32.02
N PRO A 656 -1.16 -27.07 -33.28
CA PRO A 656 -0.95 -26.21 -34.46
C PRO A 656 -2.06 -25.19 -34.77
N GLN A 657 -3.29 -25.41 -34.29
CA GLN A 657 -4.46 -24.57 -34.60
C GLN A 657 -4.94 -23.69 -33.43
N THR A 658 -4.44 -23.91 -32.21
CA THR A 658 -4.88 -23.17 -31.01
C THR A 658 -3.74 -22.65 -30.15
N GLN A 659 -2.51 -23.13 -30.37
CA GLN A 659 -1.30 -22.83 -29.58
C GLN A 659 -1.47 -22.98 -28.06
N SER A 660 -2.36 -23.87 -27.64
CA SER A 660 -2.58 -24.26 -26.24
C SER A 660 -1.93 -25.62 -25.92
N LEU A 661 -1.78 -25.91 -24.62
CA LEU A 661 -1.67 -27.28 -24.13
C LEU A 661 -3.03 -28.00 -24.23
N TRP A 662 -3.03 -29.33 -24.23
CA TRP A 662 -4.24 -30.13 -24.38
C TRP A 662 -5.06 -30.11 -23.06
N LEU A 663 -6.37 -29.83 -23.16
CA LEU A 663 -7.25 -29.79 -21.98
C LEU A 663 -7.35 -31.15 -21.27
N THR A 664 -7.29 -32.24 -22.04
CA THR A 664 -7.23 -33.63 -21.54
C THR A 664 -6.05 -33.87 -20.63
N ASP A 665 -4.93 -33.20 -20.88
CA ASP A 665 -3.67 -33.40 -20.16
C ASP A 665 -3.70 -32.60 -18.87
N ILE A 666 -4.25 -31.37 -18.89
CA ILE A 666 -4.46 -30.56 -17.68
C ILE A 666 -5.40 -31.28 -16.70
N ALA A 667 -6.49 -31.87 -17.20
CA ALA A 667 -7.39 -32.69 -16.39
C ALA A 667 -6.69 -33.96 -15.84
N HIS A 668 -5.92 -34.67 -16.67
CA HIS A 668 -5.13 -35.82 -16.22
C HIS A 668 -4.09 -35.43 -15.17
N HIS A 669 -3.42 -34.29 -15.30
CA HIS A 669 -2.42 -33.85 -14.32
C HIS A 669 -3.08 -33.56 -12.96
N HIS A 670 -4.23 -32.89 -12.91
CA HIS A 670 -4.93 -32.65 -11.64
C HIS A 670 -5.44 -33.96 -11.00
N LEU A 671 -6.01 -34.88 -11.79
CA LEU A 671 -6.46 -36.18 -11.30
C LEU A 671 -5.29 -37.05 -10.81
N ALA A 672 -4.18 -37.06 -11.56
CA ALA A 672 -2.96 -37.76 -11.18
C ALA A 672 -2.32 -37.17 -9.92
N ILE A 673 -2.29 -35.83 -9.78
CA ILE A 673 -1.79 -35.14 -8.58
C ILE A 673 -2.64 -35.53 -7.35
N ALA A 674 -3.97 -35.57 -7.47
CA ALA A 674 -4.84 -36.02 -6.39
C ALA A 674 -4.58 -37.48 -5.99
N PHE A 675 -4.45 -38.38 -6.97
CA PHE A 675 -4.10 -39.79 -6.72
C PHE A 675 -2.69 -39.96 -6.10
N ILE A 676 -1.71 -39.18 -6.57
CA ILE A 676 -0.35 -39.17 -6.05
C ILE A 676 -0.31 -38.68 -4.60
N PHE A 677 -1.07 -37.65 -4.23
CA PHE A 677 -1.15 -37.20 -2.83
C PHE A 677 -1.85 -38.22 -1.92
N LEU A 678 -2.92 -38.88 -2.37
CA LEU A 678 -3.58 -39.96 -1.63
C LEU A 678 -2.63 -41.15 -1.40
N ILE A 679 -1.89 -41.58 -2.43
CA ILE A 679 -0.91 -42.67 -2.32
C ILE A 679 0.27 -42.26 -1.44
N ALA A 680 0.84 -41.06 -1.64
CA ALA A 680 1.97 -40.56 -0.84
C ALA A 680 1.62 -40.45 0.65
N GLY A 681 0.37 -40.09 0.98
CA GLY A 681 -0.14 -40.09 2.35
C GLY A 681 -0.17 -41.46 3.05
N HIS A 682 0.02 -42.57 2.32
CA HIS A 682 0.08 -43.93 2.87
C HIS A 682 1.45 -44.60 2.67
N MET A 683 2.40 -43.96 1.98
CA MET A 683 3.75 -44.50 1.78
C MET A 683 4.65 -44.39 3.02
N TYR A 684 4.34 -43.49 3.96
CA TYR A 684 5.19 -43.18 5.10
C TYR A 684 4.79 -43.94 6.37
N ARG A 685 5.79 -44.44 7.11
CA ARG A 685 5.60 -45.32 8.27
C ARG A 685 4.81 -44.66 9.40
N THR A 686 3.61 -45.17 9.63
CA THR A 686 2.72 -44.79 10.74
C THR A 686 3.08 -45.54 12.03
N ASN A 687 2.56 -45.07 13.18
CA ASN A 687 2.70 -45.76 14.46
C ASN A 687 2.10 -47.18 14.49
N TRP A 688 1.26 -47.53 13.51
CA TRP A 688 0.70 -48.87 13.31
C TRP A 688 1.63 -49.81 12.53
N GLY A 689 2.84 -49.36 12.19
CA GLY A 689 3.86 -50.15 11.49
C GLY A 689 3.71 -50.21 9.97
N ILE A 690 2.59 -49.71 9.42
CA ILE A 690 2.30 -49.65 7.99
C ILE A 690 3.01 -48.44 7.36
N GLY A 691 3.71 -48.66 6.24
CA GLY A 691 4.48 -47.64 5.49
C GLY A 691 6.00 -47.76 5.68
N HIS A 692 6.78 -47.13 4.80
CA HIS A 692 8.25 -47.13 4.82
C HIS A 692 8.81 -45.89 5.54
N GLY A 693 10.01 -46.00 6.13
CA GLY A 693 10.69 -44.83 6.72
C GLY A 693 11.22 -43.90 5.63
N ILE A 694 11.11 -42.58 5.83
CA ILE A 694 11.59 -41.58 4.83
C ILE A 694 13.10 -41.75 4.55
N LYS A 695 13.90 -42.11 5.55
CA LYS A 695 15.32 -42.46 5.36
C LYS A 695 15.47 -43.65 4.41
N ASP A 696 14.73 -44.72 4.65
CA ASP A 696 14.77 -45.96 3.86
C ASP A 696 14.36 -45.71 2.40
N ILE A 697 13.29 -44.92 2.17
CA ILE A 697 12.83 -44.52 0.84
C ILE A 697 13.94 -43.75 0.08
N LEU A 698 14.55 -42.75 0.73
CA LEU A 698 15.60 -41.92 0.12
C LEU A 698 16.89 -42.71 -0.15
N GLU A 699 17.26 -43.65 0.72
CA GLU A 699 18.46 -44.48 0.52
C GLU A 699 18.24 -45.61 -0.50
N ALA A 700 17.00 -46.07 -0.68
CA ALA A 700 16.64 -47.02 -1.73
C ALA A 700 16.61 -46.39 -3.14
N HIS A 701 16.28 -45.09 -3.24
CA HIS A 701 16.05 -44.41 -4.52
C HIS A 701 17.35 -44.14 -5.30
N LYS A 702 17.67 -45.02 -6.26
CA LYS A 702 18.83 -44.92 -7.18
C LYS A 702 18.36 -44.64 -8.60
N GLY A 703 18.42 -43.38 -9.04
CA GLY A 703 18.04 -42.98 -10.39
C GLY A 703 19.13 -43.28 -11.44
N PRO A 704 18.77 -43.46 -12.73
CA PRO A 704 19.70 -43.88 -13.78
C PRO A 704 20.86 -42.89 -14.06
N PHE A 705 20.74 -41.64 -13.63
CA PHE A 705 21.78 -40.60 -13.78
C PHE A 705 22.41 -40.14 -12.45
N THR A 706 21.97 -40.67 -11.30
CA THR A 706 22.45 -40.25 -9.98
C THR A 706 23.20 -41.39 -9.28
N GLY A 707 24.48 -41.59 -9.65
CA GLY A 707 25.28 -42.79 -9.38
C GLY A 707 25.50 -43.30 -7.94
N GLN A 708 24.83 -42.77 -6.90
CA GLN A 708 24.65 -43.43 -5.59
C GLN A 708 23.26 -43.19 -4.94
N GLY A 709 22.28 -42.62 -5.65
CA GLY A 709 20.95 -42.28 -5.11
C GLY A 709 20.94 -41.11 -4.13
N HIS A 710 19.82 -40.90 -3.43
CA HIS A 710 19.64 -39.82 -2.44
C HIS A 710 20.25 -40.15 -1.06
N LYS A 711 21.30 -40.99 -1.03
CA LYS A 711 21.92 -41.45 0.21
C LYS A 711 22.54 -40.29 1.00
N GLY A 712 22.24 -40.22 2.30
CA GLY A 712 22.63 -39.10 3.18
C GLY A 712 21.80 -37.82 3.00
N LEU A 713 20.86 -37.74 2.04
CA LEU A 713 19.99 -36.55 1.89
C LEU A 713 19.08 -36.37 3.11
N TYR A 714 18.58 -37.45 3.70
CA TYR A 714 17.81 -37.42 4.95
C TYR A 714 18.60 -36.77 6.09
N GLU A 715 19.88 -37.12 6.24
CA GLU A 715 20.76 -36.59 7.29
C GLU A 715 21.12 -35.13 7.01
N ILE A 716 21.35 -34.74 5.75
CA ILE A 716 21.54 -33.34 5.36
C ILE A 716 20.29 -32.50 5.68
N LEU A 717 19.09 -33.01 5.37
CA LEU A 717 17.82 -32.31 5.62
C LEU A 717 17.41 -32.28 7.09
N THR A 718 17.87 -33.22 7.93
CA THR A 718 17.58 -33.20 9.38
C THR A 718 18.65 -32.48 10.22
N THR A 719 19.91 -32.43 9.77
CA THR A 719 21.01 -31.79 10.53
C THR A 719 21.39 -30.38 10.06
N SER A 720 21.16 -30.02 8.78
CA SER A 720 21.53 -28.71 8.25
C SER A 720 20.34 -27.75 8.18
N TRP A 721 20.26 -26.87 9.19
CA TRP A 721 19.36 -25.71 9.21
C TRP A 721 19.42 -24.89 7.91
N HIS A 722 20.62 -24.73 7.34
CA HIS A 722 20.81 -24.03 6.06
C HIS A 722 20.20 -24.78 4.87
N ALA A 723 20.22 -26.12 4.87
CA ALA A 723 19.59 -26.92 3.81
C ALA A 723 18.05 -26.87 3.91
N GLN A 724 17.50 -26.97 5.11
CA GLN A 724 16.07 -26.77 5.38
C GLN A 724 15.62 -25.38 4.92
N LEU A 725 16.39 -24.35 5.28
CA LEU A 725 16.08 -22.96 4.95
C LEU A 725 16.14 -22.68 3.45
N SER A 726 17.17 -23.18 2.75
CA SER A 726 17.27 -23.08 1.30
C SER A 726 16.15 -23.86 0.59
N LEU A 727 15.70 -24.99 1.12
CA LEU A 727 14.55 -25.73 0.58
C LEU A 727 13.24 -24.94 0.77
N ASN A 728 12.98 -24.43 1.98
CA ASN A 728 11.78 -23.63 2.26
C ASN A 728 11.72 -22.35 1.40
N LEU A 729 12.85 -21.65 1.22
CA LEU A 729 12.92 -20.49 0.33
C LEU A 729 12.82 -20.85 -1.16
N ALA A 730 13.34 -22.00 -1.57
CA ALA A 730 13.13 -22.50 -2.93
C ALA A 730 11.66 -22.87 -3.18
N MET A 731 10.99 -23.51 -2.21
CA MET A 731 9.56 -23.83 -2.29
C MET A 731 8.70 -22.57 -2.30
N LEU A 732 8.96 -21.59 -1.44
CA LEU A 732 8.28 -20.29 -1.46
C LEU A 732 8.52 -19.57 -2.79
N GLY A 733 9.77 -19.52 -3.28
CA GLY A 733 10.11 -18.93 -4.58
C GLY A 733 9.42 -19.62 -5.75
N SER A 734 9.42 -20.95 -5.80
CA SER A 734 8.72 -21.74 -6.82
C SER A 734 7.21 -21.52 -6.75
N LEU A 735 6.61 -21.48 -5.56
CA LEU A 735 5.18 -21.23 -5.38
C LEU A 735 4.82 -19.80 -5.83
N THR A 736 5.62 -18.79 -5.46
CA THR A 736 5.49 -17.42 -5.96
C THR A 736 5.61 -17.36 -7.50
N ILE A 737 6.56 -18.08 -8.10
CA ILE A 737 6.73 -18.15 -9.57
C ILE A 737 5.56 -18.86 -10.24
N ILE A 738 5.03 -19.94 -9.66
CA ILE A 738 3.86 -20.67 -10.17
C ILE A 738 2.62 -19.77 -10.13
N VAL A 739 2.31 -19.16 -8.99
CA VAL A 739 1.19 -18.23 -8.86
C VAL A 739 1.37 -17.05 -9.83
N ALA A 740 2.59 -16.49 -9.95
CA ALA A 740 2.87 -15.43 -10.92
C ALA A 740 2.62 -15.84 -12.38
N HIS A 741 3.04 -17.05 -12.80
CA HIS A 741 2.82 -17.49 -14.19
C HIS A 741 1.34 -17.69 -14.50
N HIS A 742 0.55 -18.25 -13.58
CA HIS A 742 -0.90 -18.40 -13.78
C HIS A 742 -1.59 -17.02 -13.73
N MET A 743 -1.21 -16.13 -12.80
CA MET A 743 -1.92 -14.86 -12.60
C MET A 743 -1.44 -13.70 -13.46
N TYR A 744 -0.28 -13.78 -14.10
CA TYR A 744 0.18 -12.80 -15.10
C TYR A 744 -0.11 -13.24 -16.54
N SER A 745 -0.59 -14.47 -16.76
CA SER A 745 -1.09 -14.94 -18.07
C SER A 745 -2.62 -14.90 -18.17
N MET A 746 -3.36 -15.20 -17.10
CA MET A 746 -4.82 -15.26 -17.13
C MET A 746 -5.59 -13.92 -17.21
N PRO A 747 -5.00 -12.73 -16.96
CA PRO A 747 -5.63 -11.46 -17.35
C PRO A 747 -5.28 -10.97 -18.78
N PRO A 748 -4.03 -11.14 -19.29
CA PRO A 748 -3.74 -10.88 -20.70
C PRO A 748 -4.40 -11.86 -21.68
N TYR A 749 -4.68 -13.11 -21.29
CA TYR A 749 -5.32 -14.10 -22.18
C TYR A 749 -6.77 -13.73 -22.56
N PRO A 750 -7.69 -13.38 -21.62
CA PRO A 750 -9.00 -12.83 -21.95
C PRO A 750 -8.93 -11.49 -22.68
N TYR A 751 -7.92 -10.65 -22.40
CA TYR A 751 -7.70 -9.41 -23.15
C TYR A 751 -7.39 -9.67 -24.63
N LEU A 752 -6.47 -10.60 -24.91
CA LEU A 752 -6.20 -11.08 -26.28
C LEU A 752 -7.44 -11.75 -26.88
N ALA A 753 -8.23 -12.50 -26.11
CA ALA A 753 -9.46 -13.12 -26.58
C ALA A 753 -10.53 -12.09 -26.99
N ILE A 754 -10.68 -10.97 -26.26
CA ILE A 754 -11.52 -9.84 -26.69
C ILE A 754 -10.99 -9.25 -28.00
N ASP A 755 -9.69 -8.90 -28.06
CA ASP A 755 -9.09 -8.24 -29.22
C ASP A 755 -9.08 -9.14 -30.49
N TYR A 756 -9.11 -10.47 -30.32
CA TYR A 756 -9.30 -11.44 -31.40
C TYR A 756 -10.79 -11.79 -31.69
N GLY A 757 -11.76 -11.16 -31.03
CA GLY A 757 -13.19 -11.41 -31.25
C GLY A 757 -13.68 -12.78 -30.79
N ARG A 758 -13.06 -13.34 -29.74
CA ARG A 758 -13.30 -14.69 -29.19
C ARG A 758 -13.79 -14.66 -27.73
N PRO A 759 -14.93 -14.03 -27.40
CA PRO A 759 -15.43 -13.95 -26.02
C PRO A 759 -15.70 -15.34 -25.39
N GLN A 760 -16.06 -16.34 -26.20
CA GLN A 760 -16.28 -17.71 -25.73
C GLN A 760 -15.02 -18.44 -25.22
N ASP A 761 -13.82 -17.90 -25.49
CA ASP A 761 -12.54 -18.44 -25.02
C ASP A 761 -11.99 -17.67 -23.79
N MET A 762 -12.75 -16.72 -23.24
CA MET A 762 -12.34 -15.94 -22.07
C MET A 762 -12.48 -16.72 -20.75
N PHE A 763 -11.64 -16.40 -19.77
CA PHE A 763 -11.93 -16.71 -18.36
C PHE A 763 -12.98 -15.72 -17.83
N SER A 764 -14.25 -16.12 -17.82
CA SER A 764 -15.39 -15.33 -17.34
C SER A 764 -16.52 -16.23 -16.86
N ASP A 765 -17.47 -15.65 -16.11
CA ASP A 765 -18.68 -16.36 -15.68
C ASP A 765 -19.62 -16.73 -16.86
N THR A 766 -19.40 -16.17 -18.05
CA THR A 766 -20.15 -16.42 -19.29
C THR A 766 -19.44 -17.36 -20.28
N ALA A 767 -18.20 -17.77 -20.00
CA ALA A 767 -17.38 -18.61 -20.86
C ALA A 767 -16.62 -19.67 -20.03
N ILE A 768 -15.28 -19.59 -19.92
CA ILE A 768 -14.47 -20.53 -19.15
C ILE A 768 -14.47 -20.11 -17.67
N GLN A 769 -15.45 -20.60 -16.91
CA GLN A 769 -15.65 -20.22 -15.51
C GLN A 769 -14.52 -20.72 -14.60
N LEU A 770 -14.06 -19.89 -13.67
CA LEU A 770 -13.14 -20.25 -12.58
C LEU A 770 -13.79 -19.90 -11.23
N GLN A 771 -14.82 -20.67 -10.85
CA GLN A 771 -15.63 -20.35 -9.67
C GLN A 771 -14.85 -20.51 -8.34
N PRO A 772 -14.95 -19.56 -7.39
CA PRO A 772 -14.36 -19.66 -6.06
C PRO A 772 -15.18 -20.55 -5.13
N ILE A 773 -15.38 -21.82 -5.50
CA ILE A 773 -16.30 -22.79 -4.85
C ILE A 773 -16.06 -22.90 -3.33
N PHE A 774 -14.81 -22.85 -2.88
CA PHE A 774 -14.50 -22.89 -1.44
C PHE A 774 -15.02 -21.66 -0.68
N ALA A 775 -14.96 -20.46 -1.28
CA ALA A 775 -15.50 -19.25 -0.68
C ALA A 775 -17.03 -19.24 -0.70
N GLN A 776 -17.63 -19.68 -1.81
CA GLN A 776 -19.08 -19.87 -1.94
C GLN A 776 -19.61 -20.91 -0.91
N TRP A 777 -18.84 -21.97 -0.63
CA TRP A 777 -19.17 -22.94 0.42
C TRP A 777 -19.11 -22.32 1.83
N VAL A 778 -18.12 -21.47 2.11
CA VAL A 778 -18.06 -20.70 3.38
C VAL A 778 -19.23 -19.73 3.48
N GLN A 779 -19.55 -18.98 2.43
CA GLN A 779 -20.73 -18.09 2.38
C GLN A 779 -22.01 -18.85 2.75
N ASN A 780 -22.30 -19.96 2.05
CA ASN A 780 -23.46 -20.81 2.35
C ASN A 780 -23.45 -21.34 3.80
N THR A 781 -22.28 -21.71 4.34
CA THR A 781 -22.15 -22.21 5.72
C THR A 781 -22.46 -21.13 6.76
N HIS A 782 -22.08 -19.87 6.52
CA HIS A 782 -22.38 -18.74 7.41
C HIS A 782 -23.80 -18.18 7.22
N ALA A 783 -24.34 -18.23 6.00
CA ALA A 783 -25.73 -17.86 5.70
C ALA A 783 -26.72 -18.82 6.38
N LEU A 784 -26.44 -20.13 6.36
CA LEU A 784 -27.26 -21.18 6.97
C LEU A 784 -26.91 -21.46 8.45
N ALA A 785 -26.06 -20.65 9.07
CA ALA A 785 -25.69 -20.84 10.48
C ALA A 785 -26.84 -20.60 11.48
N PRO A 786 -27.68 -19.54 11.35
CA PRO A 786 -28.78 -19.28 12.28
C PRO A 786 -29.75 -20.47 12.36
N GLY A 787 -30.15 -20.84 13.57
CA GLY A 787 -31.05 -21.98 13.80
C GLY A 787 -30.43 -23.37 13.59
N ILE A 788 -29.27 -23.50 12.93
CA ILE A 788 -28.61 -24.79 12.65
C ILE A 788 -27.32 -24.94 13.48
N THR A 789 -26.24 -24.26 13.10
CA THR A 789 -24.94 -24.31 13.79
C THR A 789 -24.80 -23.22 14.84
N ALA A 790 -25.63 -22.17 14.78
CA ALA A 790 -25.83 -21.16 15.80
C ALA A 790 -27.31 -21.05 16.18
N PRO A 791 -27.88 -22.01 16.95
CA PRO A 791 -29.32 -22.03 17.28
C PRO A 791 -29.83 -20.83 18.08
N GLY A 792 -28.94 -20.08 18.74
CA GLY A 792 -29.28 -18.87 19.49
C GLY A 792 -29.22 -17.56 18.68
N ALA A 793 -28.70 -17.59 17.44
CA ALA A 793 -28.65 -16.40 16.58
C ALA A 793 -29.93 -16.29 15.74
N THR A 794 -30.45 -15.08 15.56
CA THR A 794 -31.66 -14.83 14.75
C THR A 794 -31.35 -14.51 13.28
N ALA A 795 -30.18 -13.95 13.00
CA ALA A 795 -29.67 -13.65 11.67
C ALA A 795 -28.18 -14.03 11.56
N SER A 796 -27.66 -14.06 10.32
CA SER A 796 -26.26 -14.42 10.04
C SER A 796 -25.28 -13.37 10.59
N THR A 797 -23.99 -13.73 10.66
CA THR A 797 -22.94 -12.83 11.19
C THR A 797 -22.77 -11.57 10.34
N SER A 798 -23.16 -11.62 9.06
CA SER A 798 -23.17 -10.49 8.13
C SER A 798 -24.12 -10.81 6.97
N LEU A 799 -24.79 -9.79 6.42
CA LEU A 799 -25.63 -9.94 5.23
C LEU A 799 -24.79 -10.27 3.96
N THR A 800 -23.47 -10.01 3.97
CA THR A 800 -22.57 -10.32 2.83
C THR A 800 -22.47 -11.81 2.51
N TRP A 801 -22.78 -12.69 3.48
CA TRP A 801 -22.77 -14.15 3.28
C TRP A 801 -23.96 -14.66 2.44
N GLY A 802 -25.04 -13.87 2.30
CA GLY A 802 -26.32 -14.35 1.78
C GLY A 802 -27.30 -14.78 2.89
N GLY A 803 -28.51 -15.17 2.47
CA GLY A 803 -29.55 -15.73 3.34
C GLY A 803 -30.36 -14.71 4.17
N GLY A 804 -29.89 -13.47 4.32
CA GLY A 804 -30.63 -12.37 4.94
C GLY A 804 -31.33 -11.47 3.92
N GLU A 805 -32.31 -10.69 4.38
CA GLU A 805 -32.96 -9.65 3.57
C GLU A 805 -32.05 -8.43 3.34
N LEU A 806 -32.36 -7.67 2.29
CA LEU A 806 -31.67 -6.44 1.93
C LEU A 806 -31.96 -5.34 2.96
N VAL A 807 -30.92 -4.78 3.59
CA VAL A 807 -31.07 -3.61 4.47
C VAL A 807 -30.75 -2.33 3.71
N ALA A 808 -31.68 -1.39 3.73
CA ALA A 808 -31.57 -0.08 3.10
C ALA A 808 -32.11 1.01 4.04
N VAL A 809 -31.46 2.16 4.07
CA VAL A 809 -31.78 3.31 4.93
C VAL A 809 -31.69 4.58 4.09
N GLY A 810 -32.65 5.50 4.22
CA GLY A 810 -32.64 6.77 3.46
C GLY A 810 -32.61 6.60 1.93
N GLY A 811 -33.19 5.52 1.39
CA GLY A 811 -33.16 5.21 -0.05
C GLY A 811 -31.82 4.64 -0.57
N LYS A 812 -30.83 4.45 0.31
CA LYS A 812 -29.52 3.85 -0.01
C LYS A 812 -29.41 2.44 0.55
N VAL A 813 -28.76 1.53 -0.17
CA VAL A 813 -28.49 0.17 0.30
C VAL A 813 -27.38 0.18 1.36
N ALA A 814 -27.69 -0.21 2.60
CA ALA A 814 -26.70 -0.30 3.67
C ALA A 814 -25.75 -1.49 3.47
N LEU A 815 -26.31 -2.68 3.19
CA LEU A 815 -25.54 -3.90 2.94
C LEU A 815 -26.39 -4.95 2.22
N LEU A 816 -25.75 -5.74 1.36
CA LEU A 816 -26.38 -6.88 0.67
C LEU A 816 -25.37 -8.04 0.46
N PRO A 817 -25.84 -9.25 0.06
CA PRO A 817 -24.97 -10.39 -0.24
C PRO A 817 -23.94 -10.07 -1.32
N ILE A 818 -22.66 -10.36 -1.09
CA ILE A 818 -21.60 -10.08 -2.07
C ILE A 818 -21.39 -11.31 -2.95
N PRO A 819 -21.80 -11.32 -4.24
CA PRO A 819 -21.59 -12.47 -5.10
C PRO A 819 -20.10 -12.66 -5.40
N LEU A 820 -19.60 -13.90 -5.38
CA LEU A 820 -18.21 -14.22 -5.70
C LEU A 820 -18.15 -15.08 -6.97
N GLY A 821 -17.67 -14.51 -8.08
CA GLY A 821 -17.55 -15.17 -9.39
C GLY A 821 -16.11 -15.34 -9.87
N THR A 822 -15.95 -15.54 -11.18
CA THR A 822 -14.65 -15.73 -11.85
C THR A 822 -13.76 -14.49 -11.73
N ALA A 823 -14.36 -13.30 -11.76
CA ALA A 823 -13.67 -12.04 -11.47
C ALA A 823 -13.03 -12.02 -10.06
N ASP A 824 -13.82 -12.36 -9.05
CA ASP A 824 -13.38 -12.42 -7.65
C ASP A 824 -12.29 -13.48 -7.44
N PHE A 825 -12.40 -14.64 -8.09
CA PHE A 825 -11.36 -15.67 -8.06
C PHE A 825 -10.01 -15.16 -8.56
N LEU A 826 -9.98 -14.47 -9.71
CA LEU A 826 -8.73 -13.95 -10.30
C LEU A 826 -8.07 -12.91 -9.39
N VAL A 827 -8.82 -11.93 -8.91
CA VAL A 827 -8.25 -10.83 -8.09
C VAL A 827 -7.79 -11.29 -6.71
N HIS A 828 -8.47 -12.25 -6.07
CA HIS A 828 -7.99 -12.87 -4.82
C HIS A 828 -6.65 -13.60 -5.01
N HIS A 829 -6.38 -14.19 -6.17
CA HIS A 829 -5.08 -14.77 -6.48
C HIS A 829 -4.00 -13.72 -6.78
N ILE A 830 -4.36 -12.51 -7.25
CA ILE A 830 -3.44 -11.36 -7.33
C ILE A 830 -3.09 -10.85 -5.92
N HIS A 831 -4.05 -10.81 -4.99
CA HIS A 831 -3.75 -10.53 -3.57
C HIS A 831 -2.78 -11.57 -3.01
N ALA A 832 -3.06 -12.86 -3.22
CA ALA A 832 -2.17 -13.93 -2.80
C ALA A 832 -0.76 -13.77 -3.40
N PHE A 833 -0.63 -13.52 -4.70
CA PHE A 833 0.65 -13.28 -5.38
C PHE A 833 1.44 -12.13 -4.73
N THR A 834 0.84 -10.95 -4.63
CA THR A 834 1.51 -9.73 -4.13
C THR A 834 1.91 -9.83 -2.66
N ILE A 835 1.08 -10.48 -1.83
CA ILE A 835 1.42 -10.82 -0.44
C ILE A 835 2.60 -11.81 -0.38
N HIS A 836 2.59 -12.88 -1.18
CA HIS A 836 3.68 -13.87 -1.18
C HIS A 836 5.03 -13.27 -1.63
N VAL A 837 5.03 -12.36 -2.62
CA VAL A 837 6.26 -11.63 -3.00
C VAL A 837 6.75 -10.73 -1.87
N THR A 838 5.83 -10.01 -1.20
CA THR A 838 6.17 -9.15 -0.05
C THR A 838 6.81 -9.97 1.08
N VAL A 839 6.20 -11.11 1.43
CA VAL A 839 6.73 -12.05 2.43
C VAL A 839 8.09 -12.60 2.00
N LEU A 840 8.26 -13.02 0.74
CA LEU A 840 9.53 -13.54 0.22
C LEU A 840 10.68 -12.53 0.35
N ILE A 841 10.43 -11.25 0.05
CA ILE A 841 11.44 -10.19 0.15
C ILE A 841 11.82 -9.93 1.62
N LEU A 842 10.83 -9.74 2.49
CA LEU A 842 11.06 -9.46 3.91
C LEU A 842 11.73 -10.64 4.62
N LEU A 843 11.25 -11.87 4.37
CA LEU A 843 11.81 -13.09 4.95
C LEU A 843 13.25 -13.35 4.46
N LYS A 844 13.55 -13.13 3.17
CA LYS A 844 14.94 -13.15 2.66
C LYS A 844 15.81 -12.13 3.41
N GLY A 845 15.27 -10.93 3.65
CA GLY A 845 15.96 -9.86 4.39
C GLY A 845 16.35 -10.25 5.82
N VAL A 846 15.40 -10.81 6.58
CA VAL A 846 15.62 -11.31 7.95
C VAL A 846 16.64 -12.45 7.97
N LEU A 847 16.43 -13.47 7.12
CA LEU A 847 17.22 -14.70 7.15
C LEU A 847 18.68 -14.49 6.72
N PHE A 848 18.92 -13.67 5.70
CA PHE A 848 20.27 -13.36 5.20
C PHE A 848 20.85 -12.07 5.81
N ALA A 849 20.31 -11.58 6.93
CA ALA A 849 20.83 -10.40 7.63
C ALA A 849 22.23 -10.65 8.21
N ARG A 850 22.43 -11.82 8.84
CA ARG A 850 23.68 -12.15 9.56
C ARG A 850 24.81 -12.59 8.62
N SER A 851 24.47 -13.29 7.53
CA SER A 851 25.41 -13.77 6.52
C SER A 851 24.67 -14.13 5.23
N SER A 852 25.36 -14.13 4.10
CA SER A 852 24.95 -14.87 2.90
C SER A 852 26.16 -15.55 2.26
N ARG A 853 25.94 -16.41 1.26
CA ARG A 853 27.03 -17.05 0.51
C ARG A 853 27.92 -16.02 -0.22
N LEU A 854 27.38 -14.85 -0.55
CA LEU A 854 28.08 -13.74 -1.21
C LEU A 854 28.84 -12.85 -0.20
N ILE A 855 28.37 -12.75 1.04
CA ILE A 855 28.97 -11.95 2.13
C ILE A 855 28.83 -12.75 3.45
N PRO A 856 29.81 -13.62 3.79
CA PRO A 856 29.73 -14.48 4.98
C PRO A 856 29.71 -13.71 6.30
N ASP A 857 30.30 -12.52 6.32
CA ASP A 857 30.57 -11.66 7.47
C ASP A 857 29.58 -10.49 7.62
N LYS A 858 28.43 -10.55 6.92
CA LYS A 858 27.46 -9.44 6.80
C LYS A 858 27.02 -8.83 8.13
N ALA A 859 26.92 -9.62 9.21
CA ALA A 859 26.62 -9.13 10.55
C ALA A 859 27.54 -7.99 11.02
N ASN A 860 28.81 -7.99 10.60
CA ASN A 860 29.79 -6.96 10.95
C ASN A 860 29.55 -5.62 10.24
N LEU A 861 28.75 -5.61 9.17
CA LEU A 861 28.33 -4.41 8.43
C LEU A 861 27.05 -3.78 9.03
N GLY A 862 26.43 -4.44 10.00
CA GLY A 862 25.21 -3.99 10.67
C GLY A 862 23.92 -4.12 9.84
N PHE A 863 22.84 -3.51 10.34
CA PHE A 863 21.52 -3.56 9.69
C PHE A 863 21.39 -2.63 8.47
N ARG A 864 21.96 -1.42 8.57
CA ARG A 864 21.70 -0.25 7.70
C ARG A 864 22.97 0.18 6.95
N PHE A 865 23.33 -0.53 5.88
CA PHE A 865 24.50 -0.23 5.04
C PHE A 865 24.18 -0.39 3.53
N PRO A 866 24.85 0.31 2.61
CA PRO A 866 24.38 0.39 1.21
C PRO A 866 24.85 -0.73 0.27
N CYS A 867 26.05 -1.28 0.52
CA CYS A 867 26.72 -2.36 -0.22
C CYS A 867 28.02 -2.81 0.50
N ASP A 868 28.60 -3.93 0.07
CA ASP A 868 29.99 -4.38 0.33
C ASP A 868 30.84 -4.12 -0.94
N GLY A 869 30.90 -2.86 -1.37
CA GLY A 869 31.65 -2.39 -2.55
C GLY A 869 31.20 -2.93 -3.93
N PRO A 870 31.98 -2.64 -4.99
CA PRO A 870 31.72 -3.14 -6.34
C PRO A 870 32.28 -4.56 -6.60
N GLY A 871 32.91 -5.18 -5.59
CA GLY A 871 33.49 -6.52 -5.66
C GLY A 871 32.46 -7.62 -5.89
N ARG A 872 32.95 -8.83 -6.19
CA ARG A 872 32.14 -10.05 -6.43
C ARG A 872 31.03 -9.90 -7.50
N GLY A 873 31.09 -8.85 -8.33
CA GLY A 873 30.11 -8.54 -9.37
C GLY A 873 29.13 -7.41 -9.03
N GLY A 874 29.23 -6.81 -7.84
CA GLY A 874 28.43 -5.69 -7.36
C GLY A 874 27.43 -6.10 -6.27
N THR A 875 27.69 -5.71 -5.02
CA THR A 875 26.94 -6.13 -3.82
C THR A 875 25.91 -5.08 -3.35
N CYS A 876 25.28 -4.36 -4.27
CA CYS A 876 24.23 -3.40 -3.95
C CYS A 876 22.98 -4.09 -3.37
N GLN A 877 22.31 -3.43 -2.40
CA GLN A 877 21.01 -3.84 -1.84
C GLN A 877 21.03 -5.21 -1.10
N VAL A 878 22.17 -5.56 -0.52
CA VAL A 878 22.39 -6.80 0.24
C VAL A 878 22.05 -6.71 1.73
N SER A 879 21.83 -5.50 2.27
CA SER A 879 21.52 -5.28 3.69
C SER A 879 20.07 -5.66 4.03
N ALA A 880 19.78 -5.92 5.30
CA ALA A 880 18.41 -6.17 5.73
C ALA A 880 17.53 -4.91 5.62
N TRP A 881 18.10 -3.72 5.86
CA TRP A 881 17.43 -2.44 5.59
C TRP A 881 17.01 -2.30 4.13
N ASP A 882 17.86 -2.72 3.18
CA ASP A 882 17.52 -2.69 1.75
C ASP A 882 16.39 -3.66 1.36
N HIS A 883 16.23 -4.77 2.08
CA HIS A 883 15.09 -5.68 1.88
C HIS A 883 13.79 -5.08 2.45
N VAL A 884 13.85 -4.29 3.53
CA VAL A 884 12.70 -3.49 4.00
C VAL A 884 12.35 -2.42 2.95
N PHE A 885 13.34 -1.69 2.44
CA PHE A 885 13.15 -0.72 1.35
C PHE A 885 12.48 -1.35 0.12
N LEU A 886 12.89 -2.54 -0.33
CA LEU A 886 12.22 -3.25 -1.43
C LEU A 886 10.83 -3.77 -1.05
N GLY A 887 10.65 -4.24 0.18
CA GLY A 887 9.38 -4.73 0.70
C GLY A 887 8.30 -3.64 0.75
N LEU A 888 8.66 -2.38 0.99
CA LEU A 888 7.73 -1.25 0.98
C LEU A 888 7.04 -1.03 -0.38
N PHE A 889 7.74 -1.21 -1.50
CA PHE A 889 7.13 -1.10 -2.84
C PHE A 889 6.13 -2.24 -3.11
N TRP A 890 6.42 -3.45 -2.63
CA TRP A 890 5.54 -4.60 -2.80
C TRP A 890 4.35 -4.59 -1.84
N MET A 891 4.53 -4.10 -0.61
CA MET A 891 3.45 -3.79 0.32
C MET A 891 2.51 -2.73 -0.26
N TYR A 892 3.05 -1.63 -0.83
CA TYR A 892 2.25 -0.63 -1.54
C TYR A 892 1.46 -1.25 -2.68
N ASN A 893 2.10 -2.01 -3.57
CA ASN A 893 1.44 -2.68 -4.69
C ASN A 893 0.33 -3.65 -4.23
N ALA A 894 0.58 -4.44 -3.18
CA ALA A 894 -0.40 -5.36 -2.62
C ALA A 894 -1.64 -4.62 -2.07
N ILE A 895 -1.41 -3.58 -1.25
CA ILE A 895 -2.50 -2.80 -0.65
C ILE A 895 -3.27 -2.01 -1.73
N SER A 896 -2.59 -1.41 -2.70
CA SER A 896 -3.23 -0.70 -3.82
C SER A 896 -4.18 -1.60 -4.61
N VAL A 897 -3.81 -2.85 -4.91
CA VAL A 897 -4.75 -3.77 -5.59
C VAL A 897 -5.92 -4.15 -4.68
N VAL A 898 -5.68 -4.44 -3.40
CA VAL A 898 -6.76 -4.77 -2.43
C VAL A 898 -7.78 -3.64 -2.30
N ILE A 899 -7.33 -2.38 -2.21
CA ILE A 899 -8.25 -1.23 -2.09
C ILE A 899 -8.93 -0.88 -3.42
N PHE A 900 -8.27 -1.05 -4.58
CA PHE A 900 -8.94 -0.91 -5.88
C PHE A 900 -10.00 -2.00 -6.11
N HIS A 901 -9.72 -3.24 -5.72
CA HIS A 901 -10.68 -4.34 -5.75
C HIS A 901 -11.91 -4.01 -4.91
N PHE A 902 -11.70 -3.67 -3.65
CA PHE A 902 -12.78 -3.32 -2.74
C PHE A 902 -13.60 -2.11 -3.25
N SER A 903 -12.93 -1.02 -3.65
CA SER A 903 -13.57 0.18 -4.21
C SER A 903 -14.47 -0.13 -5.41
N TRP A 904 -13.98 -0.94 -6.36
CA TRP A 904 -14.78 -1.29 -7.55
C TRP A 904 -15.90 -2.28 -7.21
N LYS A 905 -15.60 -3.34 -6.45
CA LYS A 905 -16.57 -4.37 -6.08
C LYS A 905 -17.77 -3.78 -5.34
N MET A 906 -17.53 -2.91 -4.36
CA MET A 906 -18.59 -2.28 -3.60
C MET A 906 -19.44 -1.34 -4.47
N GLN A 907 -18.84 -0.53 -5.34
CA GLN A 907 -19.58 0.36 -6.24
C GLN A 907 -20.38 -0.36 -7.34
N SER A 908 -19.94 -1.55 -7.74
CA SER A 908 -20.53 -2.27 -8.88
C SER A 908 -21.62 -3.25 -8.46
N ASP A 909 -21.38 -3.98 -7.37
CA ASP A 909 -22.19 -5.14 -6.95
C ASP A 909 -22.85 -4.93 -5.57
N VAL A 910 -22.59 -3.80 -4.88
CA VAL A 910 -23.14 -3.52 -3.53
C VAL A 910 -23.88 -2.17 -3.47
N TRP A 911 -23.18 -1.06 -3.32
CA TRP A 911 -23.75 0.27 -3.09
C TRP A 911 -24.57 0.77 -4.28
N GLY A 912 -25.65 1.47 -3.96
CA GLY A 912 -26.63 1.94 -4.92
C GLY A 912 -27.88 2.50 -4.24
N THR A 913 -28.78 3.05 -5.03
CA THR A 913 -30.12 3.45 -4.56
C THR A 913 -31.09 2.28 -4.67
N ILE A 914 -32.12 2.27 -3.81
CA ILE A 914 -33.27 1.39 -3.93
C ILE A 914 -34.50 2.21 -4.35
N SER A 915 -35.28 1.69 -5.28
CA SER A 915 -36.57 2.30 -5.67
C SER A 915 -37.72 1.84 -4.76
N ASP A 916 -38.84 2.55 -4.79
CA ASP A 916 -40.10 2.16 -4.11
C ASP A 916 -40.61 0.76 -4.50
N GLN A 917 -40.10 0.19 -5.60
CA GLN A 917 -40.41 -1.15 -6.10
C GLN A 917 -39.42 -2.23 -5.61
N GLY A 918 -38.47 -1.87 -4.74
CA GLY A 918 -37.43 -2.77 -4.22
C GLY A 918 -36.28 -3.04 -5.18
N VAL A 919 -36.19 -2.32 -6.30
CA VAL A 919 -35.15 -2.53 -7.33
C VAL A 919 -33.90 -1.72 -6.97
N VAL A 920 -32.77 -2.40 -6.80
CA VAL A 920 -31.46 -1.78 -6.54
C VAL A 920 -30.82 -1.32 -7.85
N THR A 921 -30.28 -0.10 -7.86
CA THR A 921 -29.48 0.47 -8.96
C THR A 921 -28.08 0.77 -8.44
N HIS A 922 -27.11 -0.11 -8.75
CA HIS A 922 -25.72 0.05 -8.30
C HIS A 922 -24.98 1.20 -9.00
N ILE A 923 -24.02 1.82 -8.29
CA ILE A 923 -23.31 3.03 -8.71
C ILE A 923 -22.54 2.85 -10.03
N THR A 924 -22.02 1.65 -10.34
CA THR A 924 -21.48 1.30 -11.66
C THR A 924 -22.18 0.12 -12.35
N GLY A 925 -23.43 -0.17 -11.96
CA GLY A 925 -24.34 -1.05 -12.69
C GLY A 925 -23.85 -2.48 -12.96
N GLY A 926 -23.19 -3.14 -12.02
CA GLY A 926 -22.74 -4.54 -12.15
C GLY A 926 -21.63 -4.78 -13.18
N ASN A 927 -20.92 -3.74 -13.61
CA ASN A 927 -19.84 -3.86 -14.60
C ASN A 927 -18.61 -4.68 -14.14
N PHE A 928 -18.44 -4.93 -12.84
CA PHE A 928 -17.25 -5.60 -12.29
C PHE A 928 -17.01 -7.00 -12.87
N ALA A 929 -18.04 -7.85 -12.94
CA ALA A 929 -17.92 -9.26 -13.34
C ALA A 929 -17.43 -9.46 -14.80
N GLN A 930 -17.75 -8.52 -15.70
CA GLN A 930 -17.36 -8.58 -17.11
C GLN A 930 -16.11 -7.75 -17.44
N SER A 931 -15.83 -6.69 -16.69
CA SER A 931 -14.70 -5.79 -16.98
C SER A 931 -13.42 -6.16 -16.23
N SER A 932 -13.50 -6.51 -14.94
CA SER A 932 -12.31 -6.71 -14.07
C SER A 932 -11.47 -7.94 -14.41
N ILE A 933 -12.00 -8.84 -15.24
CA ILE A 933 -11.26 -9.98 -15.83
C ILE A 933 -10.18 -9.55 -16.85
N THR A 934 -10.10 -8.26 -17.22
CA THR A 934 -9.05 -7.72 -18.10
C THR A 934 -8.40 -6.45 -17.54
N ILE A 935 -7.09 -6.29 -17.78
CA ILE A 935 -6.34 -5.07 -17.42
C ILE A 935 -6.94 -3.82 -18.09
N ASN A 936 -7.49 -3.97 -19.32
CA ASN A 936 -8.17 -2.88 -20.02
C ASN A 936 -9.44 -2.43 -19.30
N GLY A 937 -10.21 -3.35 -18.69
CA GLY A 937 -11.37 -2.99 -17.85
C GLY A 937 -10.95 -2.21 -16.60
N TRP A 938 -9.89 -2.64 -15.89
CA TRP A 938 -9.32 -1.88 -14.77
C TRP A 938 -8.83 -0.49 -15.20
N LEU A 939 -8.32 -0.33 -16.42
CA LEU A 939 -7.89 0.97 -16.94
C LEU A 939 -9.06 1.85 -17.39
N ARG A 940 -10.08 1.28 -18.04
CA ARG A 940 -11.19 1.99 -18.69
C ARG A 940 -12.36 2.25 -17.73
N ASP A 941 -12.90 1.19 -17.15
CA ASP A 941 -14.18 1.20 -16.41
C ASP A 941 -13.99 1.46 -14.91
N PHE A 942 -12.78 1.17 -14.41
CA PHE A 942 -12.29 1.67 -13.13
C PHE A 942 -11.46 2.94 -13.35
N LEU A 943 -10.13 2.89 -13.48
CA LEU A 943 -9.25 4.06 -13.35
C LEU A 943 -9.66 5.29 -14.20
N TRP A 944 -10.01 5.14 -15.48
CA TRP A 944 -10.39 6.28 -16.32
C TRP A 944 -11.80 6.80 -16.01
N ALA A 945 -12.82 5.94 -16.02
CA ALA A 945 -14.22 6.33 -15.75
C ALA A 945 -14.48 6.74 -14.29
N GLN A 946 -13.56 6.44 -13.39
CA GLN A 946 -13.61 6.83 -11.97
C GLN A 946 -12.71 8.03 -11.63
N ALA A 947 -11.77 8.42 -12.49
CA ALA A 947 -10.90 9.59 -12.26
C ALA A 947 -11.46 10.90 -12.85
N SER A 948 -12.60 10.88 -13.54
CA SER A 948 -13.24 12.07 -14.13
C SER A 948 -13.45 13.17 -13.07
N GLN A 949 -13.84 12.80 -11.86
CA GLN A 949 -14.27 13.76 -10.85
C GLN A 949 -13.12 14.37 -10.05
N VAL A 950 -12.02 13.65 -9.81
CA VAL A 950 -10.81 14.27 -9.26
C VAL A 950 -10.27 15.36 -10.20
N ILE A 951 -10.34 15.15 -11.52
CA ILE A 951 -9.88 16.13 -12.52
C ILE A 951 -10.93 17.23 -12.84
N GLN A 952 -12.23 16.97 -12.67
CA GLN A 952 -13.31 17.95 -12.86
C GLN A 952 -13.66 18.76 -11.58
N SER A 953 -13.04 18.45 -10.43
CA SER A 953 -13.28 19.10 -9.13
C SER A 953 -12.95 20.60 -9.06
N TYR A 954 -12.24 21.15 -10.05
CA TYR A 954 -11.87 22.56 -10.09
C TYR A 954 -13.10 23.48 -10.23
N GLY A 955 -13.26 24.39 -9.25
CA GLY A 955 -14.43 25.27 -9.17
C GLY A 955 -15.51 24.81 -8.18
N SER A 956 -15.33 23.66 -7.52
CA SER A 956 -16.18 23.22 -6.40
C SER A 956 -15.40 23.13 -5.08
N SER A 957 -16.08 22.79 -3.99
CA SER A 957 -15.49 22.51 -2.68
C SER A 957 -14.54 21.30 -2.69
N LEU A 958 -14.62 20.43 -3.71
CA LEU A 958 -13.74 19.28 -3.89
C LEU A 958 -12.41 19.64 -4.60
N SER A 959 -12.24 20.89 -5.05
CA SER A 959 -11.05 21.34 -5.80
C SER A 959 -9.71 21.12 -5.07
N ALA A 960 -9.72 21.03 -3.74
CA ALA A 960 -8.55 20.62 -2.96
C ALA A 960 -8.05 19.21 -3.36
N TYR A 961 -8.95 18.26 -3.64
CA TYR A 961 -8.57 16.91 -4.06
C TYR A 961 -7.95 16.90 -5.46
N GLY A 962 -8.47 17.69 -6.42
CA GLY A 962 -7.81 17.89 -7.72
C GLY A 962 -6.39 18.44 -7.59
N LEU A 963 -6.19 19.42 -6.71
CA LEU A 963 -4.87 19.99 -6.40
C LEU A 963 -3.94 18.96 -5.73
N PHE A 964 -4.43 18.21 -4.75
CA PHE A 964 -3.66 17.15 -4.09
C PHE A 964 -3.32 16.00 -5.04
N PHE A 965 -4.22 15.61 -5.96
CA PHE A 965 -3.99 14.57 -6.95
C PHE A 965 -2.82 14.92 -7.89
N LEU A 966 -2.77 16.17 -8.40
CA LEU A 966 -1.65 16.65 -9.21
C LEU A 966 -0.36 16.83 -8.39
N GLY A 967 -0.47 17.36 -7.17
CA GLY A 967 0.67 17.50 -6.25
C GLY A 967 1.28 16.15 -5.86
N ALA A 968 0.44 15.13 -5.66
CA ALA A 968 0.85 13.77 -5.34
C ALA A 968 1.52 13.07 -6.53
N HIS A 969 1.00 13.24 -7.75
CA HIS A 969 1.69 12.82 -8.97
C HIS A 969 3.08 13.47 -9.11
N PHE A 970 3.19 14.77 -8.82
CA PHE A 970 4.48 15.47 -8.82
C PHE A 970 5.44 14.89 -7.77
N VAL A 971 4.99 14.67 -6.54
CA VAL A 971 5.78 14.06 -5.45
C VAL A 971 6.22 12.63 -5.81
N TRP A 972 5.34 11.85 -6.44
CA TRP A 972 5.65 10.50 -6.92
C TRP A 972 6.71 10.54 -8.04
N ALA A 973 6.56 11.40 -9.04
CA ALA A 973 7.54 11.56 -10.12
C ALA A 973 8.90 12.10 -9.61
N PHE A 974 8.87 13.03 -8.65
CA PHE A 974 10.05 13.57 -7.96
C PHE A 974 10.82 12.48 -7.19
N SER A 975 10.12 11.49 -6.63
CA SER A 975 10.74 10.33 -5.98
C SER A 975 11.69 9.55 -6.92
N LEU A 976 11.32 9.43 -8.20
CA LEU A 976 12.07 8.66 -9.20
C LEU A 976 13.46 9.26 -9.44
N MET A 977 13.62 10.58 -9.26
CA MET A 977 14.92 11.26 -9.32
C MET A 977 15.91 10.67 -8.30
N PHE A 978 15.47 10.32 -7.09
CA PHE A 978 16.31 9.72 -6.05
C PHE A 978 16.48 8.22 -6.23
N LEU A 979 15.45 7.53 -6.74
CA LEU A 979 15.46 6.09 -6.95
C LEU A 979 16.32 5.66 -8.15
N PHE A 980 16.40 6.47 -9.21
CA PHE A 980 17.09 6.14 -10.45
C PHE A 980 18.51 6.72 -10.58
N SER A 981 18.95 7.60 -9.65
CA SER A 981 20.25 8.29 -9.73
C SER A 981 21.21 7.95 -8.57
N GLY A 982 22.52 7.92 -8.88
CA GLY A 982 23.57 7.70 -7.90
C GLY A 982 24.09 8.97 -7.22
N ARG A 983 24.47 8.85 -5.93
CA ARG A 983 25.07 9.93 -5.11
C ARG A 983 26.21 10.68 -5.81
N GLY A 984 27.04 9.98 -6.59
CA GLY A 984 28.21 10.55 -7.27
C GLY A 984 27.87 11.71 -8.20
N TYR A 985 26.80 11.58 -8.99
CA TYR A 985 26.33 12.63 -9.90
C TYR A 985 26.05 13.94 -9.16
N TRP A 986 25.31 13.86 -8.05
CA TRP A 986 24.91 14.99 -7.22
C TRP A 986 26.09 15.61 -6.46
N GLN A 987 27.06 14.80 -6.03
CA GLN A 987 28.24 15.29 -5.32
C GLN A 987 29.14 16.14 -6.23
N GLU A 988 29.38 15.73 -7.48
CA GLU A 988 30.12 16.52 -8.47
C GLU A 988 29.38 17.83 -8.86
N LEU A 989 28.04 17.80 -8.89
CA LEU A 989 27.22 19.01 -9.13
C LEU A 989 27.33 19.99 -7.95
N ILE A 990 27.23 19.49 -6.71
CA ILE A 990 27.41 20.30 -5.49
C ILE A 990 28.81 20.91 -5.45
N GLU A 991 29.87 20.18 -5.82
CA GLU A 991 31.23 20.75 -5.89
C GLU A 991 31.35 21.91 -6.87
N SER A 992 30.64 21.85 -8.00
CA SER A 992 30.58 22.94 -8.99
C SER A 992 29.81 24.16 -8.45
N ILE A 993 28.71 23.94 -7.74
CA ILE A 993 27.93 25.00 -7.06
C ILE A 993 28.75 25.64 -5.93
N VAL A 994 29.47 24.84 -5.14
CA VAL A 994 30.36 25.29 -4.06
C VAL A 994 31.52 26.12 -4.61
N TRP A 995 32.08 25.78 -5.77
CA TRP A 995 33.09 26.62 -6.43
C TRP A 995 32.54 28.02 -6.71
N ALA A 996 31.32 28.15 -7.24
CA ALA A 996 30.69 29.45 -7.49
C ALA A 996 30.42 30.23 -6.20
N HIS A 997 29.91 29.57 -5.16
CA HIS A 997 29.69 30.19 -3.85
C HIS A 997 30.99 30.69 -3.20
N ASN A 998 32.11 29.95 -3.36
CA ASN A 998 33.42 30.40 -2.90
C ASN A 998 33.94 31.61 -3.70
N LYS A 999 33.70 31.69 -5.01
CA LYS A 999 34.05 32.86 -5.82
C LYS A 999 33.28 34.12 -5.40
N LEU A 1000 32.02 33.96 -4.98
CA LEU A 1000 31.18 35.03 -4.45
C LEU A 1000 31.31 35.24 -2.93
N LYS A 1001 32.16 34.47 -2.24
CA LYS A 1001 32.35 34.49 -0.76
C LYS A 1001 31.08 34.21 0.07
N VAL A 1002 30.11 33.50 -0.50
CA VAL A 1002 28.85 33.09 0.16
C VAL A 1002 28.77 31.59 0.43
N ALA A 1003 29.92 30.91 0.53
CA ALA A 1003 29.96 29.49 0.89
C ALA A 1003 29.70 29.28 2.39
N PRO A 1004 28.85 28.32 2.80
CA PRO A 1004 28.59 28.02 4.20
C PRO A 1004 29.79 27.32 4.86
N ALA A 1005 29.93 27.49 6.18
CA ALA A 1005 31.01 26.87 6.96
C ALA A 1005 30.85 25.33 7.04
N THR A 1006 29.65 24.85 7.38
CA THR A 1006 29.29 23.43 7.29
C THR A 1006 29.30 23.00 5.81
N GLN A 1007 30.13 22.02 5.46
CA GLN A 1007 30.32 21.69 4.05
C GLN A 1007 29.10 20.95 3.47
N PRO A 1008 28.52 21.41 2.34
CA PRO A 1008 27.44 20.70 1.70
C PRO A 1008 27.91 19.38 1.09
N ARG A 1009 27.05 18.37 1.22
CA ARG A 1009 27.23 17.01 0.73
C ARG A 1009 25.92 16.49 0.19
N ALA A 1010 25.99 15.71 -0.89
CA ALA A 1010 24.84 14.91 -1.33
C ALA A 1010 24.45 13.90 -0.24
N LEU A 1011 23.17 13.54 -0.15
CA LEU A 1011 22.64 12.52 0.75
C LEU A 1011 23.49 11.24 0.73
N SER A 1012 23.58 10.50 1.84
CA SER A 1012 24.16 9.15 1.82
C SER A 1012 23.35 8.22 0.90
N ILE A 1013 23.92 7.09 0.45
CA ILE A 1013 23.20 6.17 -0.43
C ILE A 1013 21.93 5.62 0.24
N VAL A 1014 21.99 5.36 1.55
CA VAL A 1014 20.82 4.96 2.36
C VAL A 1014 19.80 6.10 2.47
N GLN A 1015 20.25 7.34 2.73
CA GLN A 1015 19.37 8.51 2.78
C GLN A 1015 18.70 8.81 1.43
N GLY A 1016 19.40 8.60 0.30
CA GLY A 1016 18.82 8.71 -1.04
C GLY A 1016 17.73 7.67 -1.29
N ARG A 1017 17.98 6.39 -0.93
CA ARG A 1017 16.96 5.33 -0.96
C ARG A 1017 15.77 5.65 -0.05
N ALA A 1018 16.02 6.16 1.17
CA ALA A 1018 14.98 6.52 2.13
C ALA A 1018 14.10 7.67 1.62
N VAL A 1019 14.71 8.78 1.19
CA VAL A 1019 14.00 9.93 0.59
C VAL A 1019 13.20 9.48 -0.64
N GLY A 1020 13.79 8.64 -1.50
CA GLY A 1020 13.11 8.05 -2.65
C GLY A 1020 11.85 7.25 -2.26
N VAL A 1021 11.96 6.26 -1.38
CA VAL A 1021 10.78 5.45 -1.01
C VAL A 1021 9.74 6.26 -0.24
N THR A 1022 10.14 7.20 0.61
CA THR A 1022 9.20 8.10 1.31
C THR A 1022 8.38 8.95 0.33
N HIS A 1023 9.01 9.56 -0.68
CA HIS A 1023 8.28 10.35 -1.68
C HIS A 1023 7.46 9.46 -2.64
N TYR A 1024 7.93 8.24 -2.94
CA TYR A 1024 7.18 7.28 -3.76
C TYR A 1024 5.90 6.85 -3.06
N LEU A 1025 5.99 6.45 -1.78
CA LEU A 1025 4.84 6.09 -0.96
C LEU A 1025 3.91 7.28 -0.74
N LEU A 1026 4.44 8.45 -0.35
CA LEU A 1026 3.63 9.65 -0.13
C LEU A 1026 2.87 10.05 -1.40
N GLY A 1027 3.55 10.12 -2.55
CA GLY A 1027 2.92 10.48 -3.81
C GLY A 1027 1.93 9.43 -4.31
N GLY A 1028 2.24 8.14 -4.18
CA GLY A 1028 1.31 7.06 -4.59
C GLY A 1028 0.06 7.00 -3.70
N ILE A 1029 0.25 7.04 -2.38
CA ILE A 1029 -0.84 7.01 -1.39
C ILE A 1029 -1.68 8.27 -1.49
N ALA A 1030 -1.07 9.48 -1.58
CA ALA A 1030 -1.82 10.72 -1.73
C ALA A 1030 -2.55 10.83 -3.09
N THR A 1031 -2.02 10.21 -4.14
CA THR A 1031 -2.71 10.11 -5.45
C THR A 1031 -3.95 9.23 -5.32
N THR A 1032 -3.81 8.04 -4.74
CA THR A 1032 -4.93 7.11 -4.51
C THR A 1032 -5.94 7.70 -3.52
N TRP A 1033 -5.47 8.39 -2.48
CA TRP A 1033 -6.31 9.11 -1.51
C TRP A 1033 -7.09 10.25 -2.17
N ALA A 1034 -6.50 11.05 -3.06
CA ALA A 1034 -7.22 12.13 -3.73
C ALA A 1034 -8.15 11.65 -4.86
N PHE A 1035 -7.78 10.54 -5.54
CA PHE A 1035 -8.66 9.83 -6.48
C PHE A 1035 -9.87 9.25 -5.75
N PHE A 1036 -9.62 8.52 -4.65
CA PHE A 1036 -10.68 8.00 -3.80
C PHE A 1036 -11.48 9.12 -3.19
N LEU A 1037 -10.88 10.11 -2.52
CA LEU A 1037 -11.58 11.31 -2.02
C LEU A 1037 -12.03 12.29 -3.13
N ALA A 1038 -12.13 11.81 -4.37
CA ALA A 1038 -13.12 12.29 -5.34
C ALA A 1038 -13.91 11.15 -6.08
N ARG A 1039 -14.24 10.02 -5.41
CA ARG A 1039 -15.04 8.86 -5.91
C ARG A 1039 -16.26 8.18 -5.14
N ILE A 1040 -16.58 8.31 -3.82
CA ILE A 1040 -17.87 7.82 -3.14
C ILE A 1040 -18.74 8.64 -2.03
N ILE A 1041 -18.54 9.96 -1.78
CA ILE A 1041 -19.45 11.08 -1.32
C ILE A 1041 -20.15 11.86 -2.48
N ALA A 1042 -21.49 12.00 -2.51
CA ALA A 1042 -22.26 13.02 -3.28
C ALA A 1042 -22.75 12.71 -4.73
N VAL A 1043 -23.05 11.45 -5.05
CA VAL A 1043 -24.18 11.07 -5.94
C VAL A 1043 -24.90 9.83 -5.37
N GLY A 1044 -24.13 8.93 -4.73
CA GLY A 1044 -24.49 8.25 -3.48
C GLY A 1044 -24.21 9.07 -2.21
#